data_AF-A0A9W8XK36-F1
#
_entry.id   AF-A0A9W8XK36-F1
#
_cell.length_a   1.000
_cell.length_b   1.000
_cell.length_c   1.000
_cell.angle_alpha   90.00
_cell.angle_beta   90.00
_cell.angle_gamma   90.00
#
_symmetry.space_group_name_H-M   'P 1'
#
loop_
_entity.id
_entity.type
_entity.pdbx_description
1 polymer ?
#
loop_
_entity_poly.entity_id
_entity_poly.type
_entity_poly.pdbx_seq_one_letter_code
_entity_poly.pdbx_strand_id
1 'polypeptide(L)'
;MSSVLGVDNQPRIFLGVWINWSKGNVLGSTLTVTQTNGALLVAFVALFVTFAGTRLWRISCFFFHRGYSASGPQDGIYHQRQAVLKNSDNATAGLISWYLLLRAWRKIGHRPYRRMAPIALFTIMLAVSVAAASLLSSRISSAMGQEVLIRGECGVNLLGHYIAGQDKNPEVETSPEFFTVLLPFLSRRLISFSNYALSCYANNSDSRGCNTFVKSRLPFTSNRTANCPFQQDICRLSNGNILLDTGYLNSHVDMGFNAPVQNRFFYRRTTHCAPLVTEGYKSIKNSSESGAKSSYAQYSYGQPLSSSDTQENVTYIYPQLSVTDMFGENKSRTNIPEYTLGYVYANVINGSLAHNRAFTPIDELYRSDADVSVFFLSSNQVISPVEIHDPWYSAHQAIPGFHLNFTGWNNLTLGGYFGDEPAAVLGCAKQYQICYPDKAGKPSQCSRLGGKQELYWLLTSLTQNEEQLNRTRWSIMSALTGNELDAFVQTLGAASLTSRYSLVSGIQGPLPDNQWQVDVEHWHAATMVAIQGSAVDAASGPSNPDMRKFWAAPSNDQERSVCNSQVSISFKILGHKAEPHQKVLSDAHSNFSVFGLALTFALGGLVITISFIPDRLAGLLRKKHDRDTYSRLEWCVNDTLQLQRLAHEGQGCGTWSACTRSVPTTYGNETLALLDVTDVGHPVLKGSSPGLVVEAVKTNGSEDQMETSEIEHTEEVGLGANEERDGTGVESEVVQRSTRDEEGNGAEEVPEGTGSLPIERADARNE
;
A
#
# COMPACT_ATOMS: atom_id res chain seq x y z
N MET A 1 7.63 -7.10 2.82
CA MET A 1 6.29 -7.44 3.33
C MET A 1 6.20 -8.94 3.65
N SER A 2 6.23 -9.88 2.71
CA SER A 2 6.20 -11.33 3.04
C SER A 2 7.27 -11.76 4.06
N SER A 3 8.53 -11.40 3.84
CA SER A 3 9.64 -11.66 4.77
C SER A 3 9.50 -10.98 6.15
N VAL A 4 8.75 -9.88 6.23
CA VAL A 4 8.57 -9.08 7.45
C VAL A 4 7.40 -9.61 8.29
N LEU A 5 6.42 -10.24 7.63
CA LEU A 5 5.22 -10.81 8.25
C LEU A 5 5.32 -12.33 8.48
N GLY A 6 6.35 -13.01 7.97
CA GLY A 6 6.51 -14.46 8.11
C GLY A 6 5.42 -15.27 7.42
N VAL A 7 4.88 -14.75 6.32
CA VAL A 7 3.86 -15.41 5.49
C VAL A 7 4.45 -15.70 4.12
N ASP A 8 4.26 -16.93 3.64
CA ASP A 8 4.87 -17.44 2.41
C ASP A 8 4.42 -16.66 1.14
N ASN A 9 3.27 -15.99 1.19
CA ASN A 9 2.77 -15.13 0.11
C ASN A 9 2.54 -13.68 0.56
N GLN A 10 2.76 -12.76 -0.37
CA GLN A 10 2.34 -11.37 -0.25
C GLN A 10 0.81 -11.25 -0.32
N PRO A 11 0.16 -10.37 0.47
CA PRO A 11 -1.26 -10.08 0.31
C PRO A 11 -1.51 -9.55 -1.11
N ARG A 12 -2.43 -10.17 -1.84
CA ARG A 12 -2.83 -9.67 -3.17
C ARG A 12 -3.51 -8.32 -2.99
N ILE A 13 -3.22 -7.35 -3.86
CA ILE A 13 -3.79 -6.00 -3.78
C ILE A 13 -5.01 -5.88 -4.70
N PHE A 14 -6.00 -5.11 -4.27
CA PHE A 14 -7.16 -4.77 -5.08
C PHE A 14 -6.77 -3.76 -6.17
N LEU A 15 -7.03 -4.13 -7.42
CA LEU A 15 -6.89 -3.25 -8.59
C LEU A 15 -8.28 -2.86 -9.06
N GLY A 16 -8.56 -1.56 -9.11
CA GLY A 16 -9.89 -1.02 -9.39
C GLY A 16 -10.18 0.29 -8.67
N VAL A 17 -11.43 0.75 -8.80
CA VAL A 17 -11.94 1.93 -8.08
C VAL A 17 -12.44 1.51 -6.70
N TRP A 18 -12.11 2.30 -5.68
CA TRP A 18 -12.60 2.18 -4.31
C TRP A 18 -12.71 3.55 -3.64
N ILE A 19 -13.32 3.62 -2.45
CA ILE A 19 -13.45 4.88 -1.68
C ILE A 19 -12.50 4.88 -0.49
N ASN A 20 -11.50 5.76 -0.50
CA ASN A 20 -10.67 6.04 0.67
C ASN A 20 -11.41 6.97 1.65
N TRP A 21 -12.01 6.38 2.69
CA TRP A 21 -12.80 7.13 3.68
C TRP A 21 -11.99 8.10 4.56
N SER A 22 -10.66 8.14 4.44
CA SER A 22 -9.82 9.22 4.98
C SER A 22 -10.13 10.58 4.32
N LYS A 23 -10.61 10.57 3.07
CA LYS A 23 -10.84 11.76 2.22
C LYS A 23 -12.32 11.98 1.86
N GLY A 24 -13.22 11.21 2.49
CA GLY A 24 -14.66 11.24 2.23
C GLY A 24 -15.04 10.64 0.85
N ASN A 25 -16.35 10.57 0.58
CA ASN A 25 -16.90 9.83 -0.56
C ASN A 25 -16.39 10.35 -1.94
N VAL A 26 -16.37 11.68 -2.14
CA VAL A 26 -16.03 12.28 -3.44
C VAL A 26 -14.53 12.33 -3.69
N LEU A 27 -13.77 13.00 -2.80
CA LEU A 27 -12.32 13.19 -2.96
C LEU A 27 -11.51 11.93 -2.63
N GLY A 28 -12.10 10.98 -1.90
CA GLY A 28 -11.52 9.67 -1.63
C GLY A 28 -11.73 8.63 -2.72
N SER A 29 -12.54 8.90 -3.75
CA SER A 29 -12.69 7.97 -4.88
C SER A 29 -11.35 7.78 -5.60
N THR A 30 -10.77 6.60 -5.43
CA THR A 30 -9.38 6.25 -5.74
C THR A 30 -9.34 5.06 -6.70
N LEU A 31 -8.58 5.18 -7.79
CA LEU A 31 -8.27 4.10 -8.71
C LEU A 31 -6.88 3.55 -8.40
N THR A 32 -6.80 2.30 -7.92
CA THR A 32 -5.51 1.60 -7.72
C THR A 32 -5.17 0.77 -8.95
N VAL A 33 -3.96 0.95 -9.47
CA VAL A 33 -3.37 0.18 -10.57
C VAL A 33 -1.94 -0.25 -10.23
N THR A 34 -1.39 -1.21 -10.98
CA THR A 34 0.04 -1.55 -10.91
C THR A 34 0.90 -0.37 -11.33
N GLN A 35 2.13 -0.28 -10.82
CA GLN A 35 3.07 0.82 -11.13
C GLN A 35 3.25 1.04 -12.65
N THR A 36 3.38 -0.04 -13.43
CA THR A 36 3.51 0.00 -14.90
C THR A 36 2.29 0.65 -15.57
N ASN A 37 1.08 0.22 -15.19
CA ASN A 37 -0.15 0.77 -15.75
C ASN A 37 -0.40 2.22 -15.26
N GLY A 38 0.07 2.55 -14.05
CA GLY A 38 0.08 3.91 -13.54
C GLY A 38 0.97 4.84 -14.38
N ALA A 39 2.17 4.41 -14.75
CA ALA A 39 3.06 5.18 -15.62
C ALA A 39 2.42 5.45 -17.00
N LEU A 40 1.79 4.43 -17.60
CA LEU A 40 1.05 4.57 -18.86
C LEU A 40 -0.13 5.57 -18.73
N LEU A 41 -0.88 5.52 -17.63
CA LEU A 41 -1.98 6.45 -17.38
C LEU A 41 -1.49 7.90 -17.18
N VAL A 42 -0.38 8.12 -16.47
CA VAL A 42 0.24 9.46 -16.34
C VAL A 42 0.66 10.00 -17.70
N ALA A 43 1.30 9.18 -18.54
CA ALA A 43 1.69 9.57 -19.89
C ALA A 43 0.47 9.91 -20.77
N PHE A 44 -0.59 9.11 -20.71
CA PHE A 44 -1.83 9.37 -21.43
C PHE A 44 -2.49 10.68 -21.00
N VAL A 45 -2.59 10.95 -19.69
CA VAL A 45 -3.15 12.21 -19.17
C VAL A 45 -2.30 13.42 -19.60
N ALA A 46 -0.97 13.32 -19.55
CA ALA A 46 -0.09 14.40 -20.00
C ALA A 46 -0.25 14.70 -21.51
N LEU A 47 -0.37 13.68 -22.35
CA LEU A 47 -0.66 13.83 -23.79
C LEU A 47 -2.05 14.45 -24.02
N PHE A 48 -3.07 13.99 -23.28
CA PHE A 48 -4.42 14.52 -23.35
C PHE A 48 -4.51 16.00 -22.95
N VAL A 49 -3.87 16.40 -21.84
CA VAL A 49 -3.80 17.79 -21.39
C VAL A 49 -3.06 18.67 -22.42
N THR A 50 -1.97 18.16 -23.02
CA THR A 50 -1.24 18.86 -24.08
C THR A 50 -2.13 19.08 -25.31
N PHE A 51 -2.88 18.07 -25.75
CA PHE A 51 -3.81 18.19 -26.88
C PHE A 51 -5.01 19.10 -26.57
N ALA A 52 -5.60 19.02 -25.37
CA ALA A 52 -6.62 19.98 -24.95
C ALA A 52 -6.09 21.43 -24.93
N GLY A 53 -4.82 21.61 -24.55
CA GLY A 53 -4.11 22.90 -24.59
C GLY A 53 -3.96 23.47 -26.01
N THR A 54 -3.63 22.66 -27.02
CA THR A 54 -3.58 23.14 -28.41
C THR A 54 -4.97 23.48 -28.95
N ARG A 55 -6.02 22.77 -28.53
CA ARG A 55 -7.41 23.13 -28.86
C ARG A 55 -7.87 24.42 -28.16
N LEU A 56 -7.49 24.64 -26.91
CA LEU A 56 -7.75 25.89 -26.18
C LEU A 56 -7.04 27.09 -26.83
N TRP A 57 -5.81 26.90 -27.34
CA TRP A 57 -5.11 27.90 -28.15
C TRP A 57 -5.91 28.28 -29.39
N ARG A 58 -6.37 27.30 -30.19
CA ARG A 58 -7.17 27.58 -31.40
C ARG A 58 -8.47 28.34 -31.10
N ILE A 59 -9.17 28.00 -30.02
CA ILE A 59 -10.37 28.74 -29.54
C ILE A 59 -10.00 30.18 -29.16
N SER A 60 -8.89 30.37 -28.44
CA SER A 60 -8.42 31.68 -28.02
C SER A 60 -8.07 32.56 -29.23
N CYS A 61 -7.38 32.00 -30.22
CA CYS A 61 -7.06 32.67 -31.48
C CYS A 61 -8.30 33.16 -32.23
N PHE A 62 -9.35 32.35 -32.30
CA PHE A 62 -10.62 32.74 -32.91
C PHE A 62 -11.25 33.95 -32.20
N PHE A 63 -11.28 33.96 -30.86
CA PHE A 63 -11.81 35.09 -30.10
C PHE A 63 -10.93 36.34 -30.20
N PHE A 64 -9.60 36.21 -30.19
CA PHE A 64 -8.70 37.35 -30.42
C PHE A 64 -8.86 37.92 -31.83
N HIS A 65 -8.93 37.07 -32.86
CA HIS A 65 -9.12 37.51 -34.25
C HIS A 65 -10.43 38.31 -34.38
N ARG A 66 -11.53 37.76 -33.88
CA ARG A 66 -12.86 38.41 -33.90
C ARG A 66 -12.92 39.70 -33.07
N GLY A 67 -12.27 39.72 -31.90
CA GLY A 67 -12.17 40.92 -31.07
C GLY A 67 -11.35 42.04 -31.72
N TYR A 68 -10.29 41.68 -32.45
CA TYR A 68 -9.44 42.62 -33.17
C TYR A 68 -9.93 42.96 -34.59
N SER A 69 -10.92 42.25 -35.11
CA SER A 69 -11.46 42.46 -36.47
C SER A 69 -12.11 43.84 -36.63
N ALA A 70 -11.73 44.51 -37.72
CA ALA A 70 -12.19 45.84 -38.11
C ALA A 70 -12.47 45.90 -39.62
N SER A 71 -13.59 46.51 -40.01
CA SER A 71 -14.10 46.53 -41.39
C SER A 71 -13.61 47.69 -42.26
N GLY A 72 -12.76 48.58 -41.74
CA GLY A 72 -12.13 49.68 -42.50
C GLY A 72 -10.67 49.39 -42.81
N PRO A 73 -10.03 50.11 -43.76
CA PRO A 73 -8.64 49.87 -44.16
C PRO A 73 -7.65 49.86 -42.99
N GLN A 74 -6.71 48.91 -42.99
CA GLN A 74 -5.70 48.72 -41.94
C GLN A 74 -4.29 48.57 -42.52
N ASP A 75 -3.29 48.59 -41.64
CA ASP A 75 -1.88 48.41 -42.01
C ASP A 75 -1.45 46.92 -42.10
N GLY A 76 -0.26 46.67 -42.66
CA GLY A 76 0.28 45.32 -42.81
C GLY A 76 0.42 44.55 -41.48
N ILE A 77 0.65 45.25 -40.36
CA ILE A 77 0.70 44.66 -39.02
C ILE A 77 -0.65 44.07 -38.62
N TYR A 78 -1.76 44.76 -38.93
CA TYR A 78 -3.09 44.23 -38.69
C TYR A 78 -3.32 42.93 -39.46
N HIS A 79 -3.09 42.93 -40.78
CA HIS A 79 -3.38 41.77 -41.63
C HIS A 79 -2.50 40.57 -41.30
N GLN A 80 -1.19 40.78 -41.11
CA GLN A 80 -0.28 39.71 -40.72
C GLN A 80 -0.60 39.13 -39.33
N ARG A 81 -1.07 39.95 -38.38
CA ARG A 81 -1.55 39.46 -37.08
C ARG A 81 -2.80 38.59 -37.22
N GLN A 82 -3.77 38.98 -38.07
CA GLN A 82 -4.97 38.17 -38.32
C GLN A 82 -4.61 36.84 -39.01
N ALA A 83 -3.68 36.86 -39.97
CA ALA A 83 -3.17 35.66 -40.62
C ALA A 83 -2.45 34.71 -39.62
N VAL A 84 -1.63 35.23 -38.70
CA VAL A 84 -0.97 34.40 -37.67
C VAL A 84 -1.99 33.80 -36.69
N LEU A 85 -2.97 34.57 -36.21
CA LEU A 85 -4.04 34.04 -35.33
C LEU A 85 -4.80 32.89 -36.00
N LYS A 86 -5.07 32.99 -37.30
CA LYS A 86 -5.78 31.95 -38.06
C LYS A 86 -4.92 30.72 -38.34
N ASN A 87 -3.64 30.88 -38.69
CA ASN A 87 -2.80 29.79 -39.21
C ASN A 87 -1.83 29.17 -38.20
N SER A 88 -1.63 29.73 -37.00
CA SER A 88 -0.78 29.09 -35.97
C SER A 88 -1.47 27.87 -35.32
N ASP A 89 -0.96 26.68 -35.62
CA ASP A 89 -1.49 25.40 -35.11
C ASP A 89 -1.49 25.25 -33.59
N ASN A 90 -0.46 25.79 -32.94
CA ASN A 90 -0.24 25.72 -31.51
C ASN A 90 0.44 27.00 -30.99
N ALA A 91 0.52 27.13 -29.68
CA ALA A 91 1.09 28.31 -29.03
C ALA A 91 2.58 28.52 -29.36
N THR A 92 3.37 27.46 -29.53
CA THR A 92 4.82 27.59 -29.83
C THR A 92 5.07 28.10 -31.24
N ALA A 93 4.34 27.60 -32.24
CA ALA A 93 4.34 28.17 -33.59
C ALA A 93 3.89 29.64 -33.58
N GLY A 94 2.84 29.96 -32.81
CA GLY A 94 2.39 31.34 -32.59
C GLY A 94 3.49 32.24 -32.03
N LEU A 95 4.22 31.81 -31.00
CA LEU A 95 5.34 32.57 -30.43
C LEU A 95 6.46 32.88 -31.44
N ILE A 96 6.81 31.90 -32.28
CA ILE A 96 7.81 32.08 -33.33
C ILE A 96 7.32 33.14 -34.33
N SER A 97 6.07 33.04 -34.79
CA SER A 97 5.45 34.04 -35.67
C SER A 97 5.38 35.43 -35.01
N TRP A 98 5.02 35.53 -33.72
CA TRP A 98 5.01 36.81 -32.99
C TRP A 98 6.40 37.43 -32.87
N TYR A 99 7.43 36.62 -32.60
CA TYR A 99 8.82 37.09 -32.55
C TYR A 99 9.31 37.59 -33.91
N LEU A 100 9.05 36.85 -34.99
CA LEU A 100 9.42 37.26 -36.35
C LEU A 100 8.71 38.56 -36.77
N LEU A 101 7.41 38.67 -36.51
CA LEU A 101 6.65 39.89 -36.77
C LEU A 101 7.16 41.08 -35.94
N LEU A 102 7.42 40.90 -34.64
CA LEU A 102 8.03 41.95 -33.81
C LEU A 102 9.40 42.35 -34.36
N ARG A 103 10.25 41.40 -34.75
CA ARG A 103 11.59 41.67 -35.29
C ARG A 103 11.55 42.46 -36.61
N ALA A 104 10.62 42.12 -37.51
CA ALA A 104 10.43 42.82 -38.77
C ALA A 104 9.90 44.25 -38.56
N TRP A 105 8.84 44.40 -37.76
CA TRP A 105 8.15 45.68 -37.61
C TRP A 105 8.73 46.61 -36.53
N ARG A 106 9.69 46.18 -35.70
CA ARG A 106 10.22 47.00 -34.56
C ARG A 106 10.70 48.41 -34.90
N LYS A 107 11.20 48.65 -36.13
CA LYS A 107 11.71 49.95 -36.59
C LYS A 107 10.74 50.74 -37.48
N ILE A 108 9.76 50.06 -38.10
CA ILE A 108 8.95 50.59 -39.20
C ILE A 108 7.46 50.70 -38.81
N GLY A 109 7.00 49.82 -37.91
CA GLY A 109 5.62 49.74 -37.49
C GLY A 109 5.16 50.88 -36.59
N HIS A 110 3.90 51.28 -36.71
CA HIS A 110 3.27 52.17 -35.75
C HIS A 110 2.87 51.41 -34.48
N ARG A 111 3.60 51.65 -33.38
CA ARG A 111 3.37 51.06 -32.03
C ARG A 111 3.28 49.51 -32.01
N PRO A 112 4.24 48.78 -32.62
CA PRO A 112 4.14 47.32 -32.81
C PRO A 112 4.06 46.57 -31.48
N TYR A 113 4.87 46.97 -30.49
CA TYR A 113 4.88 46.38 -29.14
C TYR A 113 3.49 46.43 -28.48
N ARG A 114 2.79 47.58 -28.49
CA ARG A 114 1.45 47.71 -27.90
C ARG A 114 0.40 46.83 -28.59
N ARG A 115 0.57 46.51 -29.87
CA ARG A 115 -0.38 45.72 -30.67
C ARG A 115 -0.14 44.20 -30.60
N MET A 116 1.10 43.77 -30.36
CA MET A 116 1.48 42.34 -30.33
C MET A 116 1.74 41.81 -28.91
N ALA A 117 2.27 42.63 -28.00
CA ALA A 117 2.66 42.18 -26.65
C ALA A 117 1.52 41.54 -25.83
N PRO A 118 0.25 42.00 -25.87
CA PRO A 118 -0.84 41.33 -25.14
C PRO A 118 -1.08 39.90 -25.61
N ILE A 119 -1.04 39.66 -26.92
CA ILE A 119 -1.23 38.34 -27.53
C ILE A 119 -0.01 37.46 -27.27
N ALA A 120 1.20 38.00 -27.44
CA ALA A 120 2.43 37.29 -27.14
C ALA A 120 2.50 36.86 -25.66
N LEU A 121 2.18 37.76 -24.72
CA LEU A 121 2.13 37.45 -23.29
C LEU A 121 1.09 36.37 -22.96
N PHE A 122 -0.12 36.48 -23.53
CA PHE A 122 -1.14 35.43 -23.41
C PHE A 122 -0.63 34.09 -23.96
N THR A 123 0.04 34.10 -25.11
CA THR A 123 0.59 32.89 -25.74
C THR A 123 1.67 32.24 -24.86
N ILE A 124 2.56 33.04 -24.25
CA ILE A 124 3.56 32.56 -23.27
C ILE A 124 2.85 31.97 -22.06
N MET A 125 1.91 32.69 -21.45
CA MET A 125 1.18 32.23 -20.26
C MET A 125 0.43 30.92 -20.53
N LEU A 126 -0.25 30.79 -21.69
CA LEU A 126 -0.94 29.57 -22.06
C LEU A 126 0.04 28.41 -22.29
N ALA A 127 1.13 28.63 -23.02
CA ALA A 127 2.15 27.60 -23.28
C ALA A 127 2.78 27.10 -21.97
N VAL A 128 3.17 28.00 -21.08
CA VAL A 128 3.72 27.67 -19.75
C VAL A 128 2.67 26.95 -18.89
N SER A 129 1.41 27.40 -18.89
CA SER A 129 0.33 26.76 -18.12
C SER A 129 0.02 25.34 -18.60
N VAL A 130 -0.02 25.12 -19.91
CA VAL A 130 -0.23 23.78 -20.49
C VAL A 130 0.96 22.87 -20.19
N ALA A 131 2.20 23.34 -20.37
CA ALA A 131 3.40 22.56 -20.05
C ALA A 131 3.47 22.19 -18.56
N ALA A 132 3.17 23.14 -17.67
CA ALA A 132 3.10 22.90 -16.23
C ALA A 132 1.99 21.91 -15.86
N ALA A 133 0.79 22.04 -16.43
CA ALA A 133 -0.32 21.11 -16.21
C ALA A 133 0.02 19.69 -16.69
N SER A 134 0.62 19.54 -17.87
CA SER A 134 1.07 18.25 -18.39
C SER A 134 2.10 17.59 -17.47
N LEU A 135 3.14 18.32 -17.02
CA LEU A 135 4.16 17.81 -16.09
C LEU A 135 3.58 17.45 -14.71
N LEU A 136 2.62 18.25 -14.21
CA LEU A 136 1.91 18.01 -12.96
C LEU A 136 0.84 16.91 -13.05
N SER A 137 0.62 16.27 -14.21
CA SER A 137 -0.30 15.12 -14.33
C SER A 137 0.05 13.97 -13.37
N SER A 138 1.35 13.81 -13.06
CA SER A 138 1.86 12.89 -12.03
C SER A 138 1.34 13.21 -10.60
N ARG A 139 0.95 14.46 -10.32
CA ARG A 139 0.36 14.85 -9.03
C ARG A 139 -1.05 14.30 -8.81
N ILE A 140 -1.79 13.96 -9.87
CA ILE A 140 -3.08 13.27 -9.77
C ILE A 140 -2.93 11.90 -9.09
N SER A 141 -1.75 11.27 -9.24
CA SER A 141 -1.40 10.04 -8.54
C SER A 141 -0.93 10.31 -7.10
N SER A 142 0.14 11.10 -6.92
CA SER A 142 0.70 11.35 -5.58
C SER A 142 -0.25 12.00 -4.57
N ALA A 143 -1.28 12.73 -5.02
CA ALA A 143 -2.35 13.25 -4.15
C ALA A 143 -3.15 12.16 -3.42
N MET A 144 -3.21 10.93 -3.96
CA MET A 144 -3.93 9.83 -3.32
C MET A 144 -3.11 9.10 -2.24
N GLY A 145 -1.78 9.17 -2.29
CA GLY A 145 -0.90 8.49 -1.33
C GLY A 145 -0.71 7.00 -1.63
N GLN A 146 -0.07 6.27 -0.71
CA GLN A 146 0.34 4.87 -0.88
C GLN A 146 -0.59 3.85 -0.22
N GLU A 147 -1.71 4.29 0.38
CA GLU A 147 -2.72 3.40 0.95
C GLU A 147 -3.39 2.59 -0.17
N VAL A 148 -3.40 1.26 -0.08
CA VAL A 148 -4.08 0.35 -0.99
C VAL A 148 -4.90 -0.67 -0.20
N LEU A 149 -5.88 -1.31 -0.85
CA LEU A 149 -6.70 -2.34 -0.22
C LEU A 149 -6.19 -3.75 -0.51
N ILE A 150 -6.23 -4.63 0.49
CA ILE A 150 -5.94 -6.06 0.35
C ILE A 150 -7.13 -6.78 -0.30
N ARG A 151 -6.90 -7.63 -1.29
CA ARG A 151 -7.91 -8.53 -1.87
C ARG A 151 -7.59 -9.98 -1.50
N GLY A 152 -8.37 -10.59 -0.62
CA GLY A 152 -8.13 -11.95 -0.12
C GLY A 152 -9.39 -12.78 0.09
N GLU A 153 -9.20 -14.00 0.61
CA GLU A 153 -10.28 -14.87 1.09
C GLU A 153 -10.66 -14.45 2.52
N CYS A 154 -11.39 -13.33 2.63
CA CYS A 154 -11.65 -12.71 3.92
C CYS A 154 -12.45 -13.63 4.87
N GLY A 155 -11.98 -13.72 6.11
CA GLY A 155 -12.56 -14.52 7.18
C GLY A 155 -11.86 -14.26 8.50
N VAL A 156 -12.34 -14.87 9.58
CA VAL A 156 -11.75 -14.75 10.92
C VAL A 156 -11.14 -16.07 11.35
N ASN A 157 -9.98 -16.01 12.01
CA ASN A 157 -9.40 -17.16 12.67
C ASN A 157 -10.38 -17.70 13.72
N LEU A 158 -10.50 -19.04 13.85
CA LEU A 158 -11.39 -19.70 14.80
C LEU A 158 -11.29 -19.13 16.22
N LEU A 159 -10.07 -18.78 16.68
CA LEU A 159 -9.83 -18.21 18.02
C LEU A 159 -10.54 -16.85 18.25
N GLY A 160 -10.94 -16.15 17.18
CA GLY A 160 -11.69 -14.90 17.27
C GLY A 160 -13.12 -15.07 17.79
N HIS A 161 -13.73 -16.25 17.61
CA HIS A 161 -15.10 -16.53 18.08
C HIS A 161 -15.23 -16.44 19.61
N TYR A 162 -14.21 -16.88 20.35
CA TYR A 162 -14.22 -16.81 21.81
C TYR A 162 -14.36 -15.37 22.32
N ILE A 163 -13.57 -14.44 21.76
CA ILE A 163 -13.54 -13.03 22.19
C ILE A 163 -14.87 -12.31 21.88
N ALA A 164 -15.56 -12.77 20.83
CA ALA A 164 -16.84 -12.20 20.39
C ALA A 164 -18.06 -12.94 20.96
N GLY A 165 -17.89 -13.87 21.91
CA GLY A 165 -19.00 -14.60 22.52
C GLY A 165 -19.82 -15.41 21.51
N GLN A 166 -19.17 -16.09 20.56
CA GLN A 166 -19.80 -17.12 19.75
C GLN A 166 -19.49 -18.52 20.30
N ASP A 167 -20.42 -19.45 20.06
CA ASP A 167 -20.32 -20.82 20.54
C ASP A 167 -19.12 -21.55 19.94
N LYS A 168 -18.57 -22.49 20.71
CA LYS A 168 -17.49 -23.35 20.26
C LYS A 168 -17.95 -24.20 19.08
N ASN A 169 -17.06 -24.44 18.12
CA ASN A 169 -17.17 -25.62 17.26
C ASN A 169 -16.23 -26.71 17.80
N PRO A 170 -16.72 -27.60 18.68
CA PRO A 170 -15.86 -28.58 19.36
C PRO A 170 -15.19 -29.54 18.38
N GLU A 171 -15.83 -29.87 17.26
CA GLU A 171 -15.29 -30.78 16.23
C GLU A 171 -13.95 -30.28 15.66
N VAL A 172 -13.80 -28.95 15.53
CA VAL A 172 -12.58 -28.31 15.02
C VAL A 172 -11.51 -28.18 16.12
N GLU A 173 -11.91 -27.92 17.36
CA GLU A 173 -11.00 -27.86 18.53
C GLU A 173 -10.35 -29.23 18.84
N THR A 174 -11.09 -30.33 18.68
CA THR A 174 -10.58 -31.68 18.94
C THR A 174 -9.78 -32.29 17.78
N SER A 175 -9.70 -31.60 16.63
CA SER A 175 -8.96 -32.11 15.46
C SER A 175 -7.44 -32.13 15.70
N PRO A 176 -6.72 -33.23 15.37
CA PRO A 176 -5.26 -33.26 15.43
C PRO A 176 -4.58 -32.11 14.66
N GLU A 177 -5.22 -31.65 13.59
CA GLU A 177 -4.75 -30.54 12.76
C GLU A 177 -4.78 -29.18 13.46
N PHE A 178 -5.50 -29.03 14.57
CA PHE A 178 -5.34 -27.88 15.46
C PHE A 178 -3.87 -27.74 15.89
N PHE A 179 -3.25 -28.86 16.30
CA PHE A 179 -1.86 -28.90 16.77
C PHE A 179 -0.83 -28.95 15.63
N THR A 180 -1.15 -29.56 14.49
CA THR A 180 -0.18 -29.70 13.38
C THR A 180 -0.26 -28.61 12.30
N VAL A 181 -1.35 -27.84 12.24
CA VAL A 181 -1.57 -26.79 11.22
C VAL A 181 -1.81 -25.41 11.84
N LEU A 182 -2.79 -25.27 12.74
CA LEU A 182 -3.15 -23.96 13.29
C LEU A 182 -2.11 -23.42 14.29
N LEU A 183 -1.66 -24.21 15.26
CA LEU A 183 -0.66 -23.75 16.24
C LEU A 183 0.69 -23.37 15.60
N PRO A 184 1.26 -24.12 14.63
CA PRO A 184 2.49 -23.71 13.94
C PRO A 184 2.31 -22.41 13.13
N PHE A 185 1.14 -22.20 12.52
CA PHE A 185 0.82 -20.92 11.86
C PHE A 185 0.82 -19.76 12.87
N LEU A 186 0.10 -19.89 13.99
CA LEU A 186 0.04 -18.87 15.03
C LEU A 186 1.43 -18.59 15.64
N SER A 187 2.23 -19.62 15.86
CA SER A 187 3.60 -19.50 16.35
C SER A 187 4.47 -18.65 15.40
N ARG A 188 4.46 -18.95 14.11
CA ARG A 188 5.17 -18.15 13.08
C ARG A 188 4.72 -16.69 13.08
N ARG A 189 3.41 -16.43 13.19
CA ARG A 189 2.86 -15.06 13.24
C ARG A 189 3.34 -14.29 14.48
N LEU A 190 3.29 -14.89 15.67
CA LEU A 190 3.77 -14.28 16.91
C LEU A 190 5.28 -13.98 16.86
N ILE A 191 6.10 -14.88 16.30
CA ILE A 191 7.53 -14.63 16.07
C ILE A 191 7.73 -13.41 15.16
N SER A 192 7.01 -13.32 14.04
CA SER A 192 7.09 -12.15 13.15
C SER A 192 6.60 -10.85 13.77
N PHE A 193 5.55 -10.90 14.60
CA PHE A 193 5.07 -9.71 15.33
C PHE A 193 6.08 -9.22 16.36
N SER A 194 6.75 -10.13 17.09
CA SER A 194 7.85 -9.79 17.99
C SER A 194 9.02 -9.16 17.23
N ASN A 195 9.46 -9.78 16.12
CA ASN A 195 10.57 -9.27 15.28
C ASN A 195 10.27 -7.88 14.68
N TYR A 196 9.03 -7.63 14.25
CA TYR A 196 8.62 -6.30 13.79
C TYR A 196 8.58 -5.29 14.95
N ALA A 197 8.11 -5.66 16.14
CA ALA A 197 8.13 -4.77 17.30
C ALA A 197 9.56 -4.34 17.66
N LEU A 198 10.49 -5.30 17.75
CA LEU A 198 11.92 -5.05 17.95
C LEU A 198 12.50 -4.07 16.92
N SER A 199 12.14 -4.24 15.65
CA SER A 199 12.68 -3.43 14.55
C SER A 199 12.06 -2.03 14.45
N CYS A 200 10.76 -1.89 14.76
CA CYS A 200 9.96 -0.71 14.41
C CYS A 200 9.46 0.11 15.61
N TYR A 201 9.57 -0.40 16.84
CA TYR A 201 9.26 0.35 18.06
C TYR A 201 10.53 0.81 18.82
N ALA A 202 11.70 0.25 18.50
CA ALA A 202 12.97 0.80 18.95
C ALA A 202 13.16 2.24 18.43
N ASN A 203 13.86 3.10 19.20
CA ASN A 203 14.12 4.50 18.83
C ASN A 203 15.16 4.67 17.69
N ASN A 204 15.63 3.58 17.08
CA ASN A 204 16.63 3.62 16.02
C ASN A 204 15.99 4.02 14.68
N SER A 205 16.65 4.91 13.95
CA SER A 205 16.10 5.60 12.77
C SER A 205 15.98 4.75 11.49
N ASP A 206 16.31 3.45 11.52
CA ASP A 206 16.31 2.62 10.32
C ASP A 206 14.91 2.03 10.04
N SER A 207 14.00 2.88 9.56
CA SER A 207 12.59 2.56 9.32
C SER A 207 12.32 1.59 8.15
N ARG A 208 13.33 0.88 7.66
CA ARG A 208 13.23 -0.02 6.50
C ARG A 208 12.40 -1.26 6.86
N GLY A 209 11.34 -1.52 6.10
CA GLY A 209 10.41 -2.64 6.34
C GLY A 209 9.26 -2.30 7.30
N CYS A 210 9.35 -1.20 8.05
CA CYS A 210 8.27 -0.73 8.92
C CYS A 210 7.06 -0.14 8.17
N ASN A 211 7.14 0.05 6.86
CA ASN A 211 6.04 0.49 5.98
C ASN A 211 5.06 -0.63 5.57
N THR A 212 4.86 -1.64 6.42
CA THR A 212 3.99 -2.78 6.12
C THR A 212 2.51 -2.51 6.42
N PHE A 213 2.21 -1.85 7.54
CA PHE A 213 0.85 -1.47 7.93
C PHE A 213 0.58 0.02 7.64
N VAL A 214 -0.68 0.47 7.78
CA VAL A 214 -1.09 1.88 7.60
C VAL A 214 -0.31 2.82 8.54
N LYS A 215 0.04 2.35 9.74
CA LYS A 215 0.99 3.00 10.65
C LYS A 215 2.11 2.03 10.99
N SER A 216 3.35 2.52 10.97
CA SER A 216 4.55 1.75 11.36
C SER A 216 4.59 1.37 12.84
N ARG A 217 3.91 2.15 13.69
CA ARG A 217 3.69 1.86 15.10
C ARG A 217 2.33 2.38 15.55
N LEU A 218 1.64 1.60 16.37
CA LEU A 218 0.49 2.10 17.12
C LEU A 218 1.00 2.91 18.32
N PRO A 219 0.37 4.05 18.63
CA PRO A 219 0.78 4.85 19.79
C PRO A 219 0.39 4.14 21.09
N PHE A 220 1.29 4.20 22.07
CA PHE A 220 0.97 3.99 23.48
C PHE A 220 1.87 4.90 24.33
N THR A 221 1.42 5.22 25.54
CA THR A 221 2.20 5.93 26.55
C THR A 221 2.72 4.95 27.58
N SER A 222 3.98 5.09 27.99
CA SER A 222 4.56 4.34 29.10
C SER A 222 4.74 5.24 30.33
N ASN A 223 4.16 4.82 31.45
CA ASN A 223 4.39 5.39 32.76
C ASN A 223 5.15 4.37 33.62
N ARG A 224 6.48 4.58 33.75
CA ARG A 224 7.42 3.74 34.51
C ARG A 224 7.48 4.08 36.01
N THR A 225 6.66 5.01 36.50
CA THR A 225 6.57 5.41 37.92
C THR A 225 5.20 5.09 38.52
N ALA A 226 4.49 4.10 37.97
CA ALA A 226 3.17 3.71 38.43
C ALA A 226 3.21 3.05 39.83
N ASN A 227 2.05 3.09 40.51
CA ASN A 227 1.84 2.41 41.80
C ASN A 227 1.58 0.91 41.59
N CYS A 228 1.41 0.13 42.66
CA CYS A 228 1.00 -1.28 42.53
C CYS A 228 -0.37 -1.43 41.82
N PRO A 229 -0.52 -2.33 40.83
CA PRO A 229 -1.81 -2.69 40.21
C PRO A 229 -2.72 -3.58 41.08
N PHE A 230 -2.22 -4.09 42.20
CA PHE A 230 -2.87 -5.07 43.06
C PHE A 230 -3.09 -4.48 44.47
N GLN A 231 -3.50 -5.29 45.45
CA GLN A 231 -3.56 -4.84 46.85
C GLN A 231 -2.16 -4.46 47.37
N GLN A 232 -2.07 -3.55 48.35
CA GLN A 232 -0.87 -2.73 48.55
C GLN A 232 0.41 -3.45 49.01
N ASP A 233 0.34 -4.72 49.41
CA ASP A 233 1.47 -5.47 49.99
C ASP A 233 2.02 -6.61 49.11
N ILE A 234 1.35 -6.96 47.99
CA ILE A 234 1.80 -8.07 47.11
C ILE A 234 2.85 -7.65 46.07
N CYS A 235 2.96 -6.35 45.79
CA CYS A 235 3.99 -5.81 44.90
C CYS A 235 5.32 -5.62 45.64
N ARG A 236 6.44 -6.06 45.05
CA ARG A 236 7.80 -5.83 45.56
C ARG A 236 8.16 -4.34 45.60
N LEU A 237 7.50 -3.52 44.78
CA LEU A 237 7.69 -2.08 44.67
C LEU A 237 6.36 -1.35 44.92
N SER A 238 6.36 -0.35 45.80
CA SER A 238 5.21 0.52 46.04
C SER A 238 4.99 1.54 44.91
N ASN A 239 6.10 2.04 44.34
CA ASN A 239 6.16 2.89 43.15
C ASN A 239 7.29 2.41 42.20
N GLY A 240 7.32 2.89 40.96
CA GLY A 240 8.27 2.39 39.96
C GLY A 240 7.77 1.14 39.22
N ASN A 241 6.48 0.84 39.31
CA ASN A 241 5.81 -0.14 38.46
C ASN A 241 5.49 0.47 37.08
N ILE A 242 4.99 -0.34 36.14
CA ILE A 242 4.75 0.10 34.76
C ILE A 242 3.28 0.05 34.37
N LEU A 243 2.75 1.20 33.93
CA LEU A 243 1.45 1.33 33.30
C LEU A 243 1.62 1.74 31.83
N LEU A 244 1.20 0.87 30.93
CA LEU A 244 1.15 1.12 29.49
C LEU A 244 -0.32 1.35 29.09
N ASP A 245 -0.57 2.41 28.32
CA ASP A 245 -1.91 2.78 27.86
C ASP A 245 -1.86 3.16 26.38
N THR A 246 -2.65 2.49 25.54
CA THR A 246 -2.73 2.78 24.10
C THR A 246 -3.43 4.11 23.80
N GLY A 247 -4.16 4.67 24.78
CA GLY A 247 -5.21 5.64 24.49
C GLY A 247 -6.25 5.05 23.53
N TYR A 248 -6.98 5.92 22.82
CA TYR A 248 -8.03 5.50 21.88
C TYR A 248 -7.48 5.23 20.48
N LEU A 249 -7.19 3.97 20.18
CA LEU A 249 -6.83 3.49 18.84
C LEU A 249 -8.09 3.45 17.95
N ASN A 250 -8.05 4.13 16.81
CA ASN A 250 -9.18 4.22 15.88
C ASN A 250 -9.13 3.09 14.86
N SER A 251 -10.25 2.38 14.67
CA SER A 251 -10.35 1.24 13.76
C SER A 251 -9.91 1.56 12.31
N HIS A 252 -10.13 2.79 11.84
CA HIS A 252 -9.79 3.22 10.48
C HIS A 252 -8.38 3.79 10.30
N VAL A 253 -7.90 4.52 11.31
CA VAL A 253 -6.63 5.26 11.24
C VAL A 253 -5.45 4.44 11.77
N ASP A 254 -5.70 3.56 12.74
CA ASP A 254 -4.67 2.78 13.43
C ASP A 254 -4.65 1.32 12.95
N MET A 255 -5.82 0.66 12.90
CA MET A 255 -5.93 -0.75 12.49
C MET A 255 -6.07 -0.94 10.97
N GLY A 256 -6.50 0.10 10.24
CA GLY A 256 -6.60 0.10 8.78
C GLY A 256 -7.96 -0.24 8.17
N PHE A 257 -9.01 -0.42 8.98
CA PHE A 257 -10.36 -0.74 8.49
C PHE A 257 -11.00 0.45 7.75
N ASN A 258 -11.21 0.35 6.45
CA ASN A 258 -11.66 1.41 5.53
C ASN A 258 -13.14 1.79 5.67
N ALA A 259 -13.54 2.29 6.84
CA ALA A 259 -14.93 2.64 7.18
C ALA A 259 -15.23 4.16 7.11
N PRO A 260 -16.46 4.57 6.75
CA PRO A 260 -16.98 5.91 7.05
C PRO A 260 -17.11 6.13 8.56
N VAL A 261 -17.18 7.39 9.02
CA VAL A 261 -17.12 7.74 10.45
C VAL A 261 -18.11 6.95 11.32
N GLN A 262 -19.37 6.81 10.89
CA GLN A 262 -20.40 6.10 11.65
C GLN A 262 -20.15 4.58 11.82
N ASN A 263 -19.28 4.00 10.99
CA ASN A 263 -18.93 2.56 11.03
C ASN A 263 -17.55 2.33 11.68
N ARG A 264 -16.97 3.36 12.31
CA ARG A 264 -15.71 3.25 13.07
C ARG A 264 -16.00 2.91 14.53
N PHE A 265 -15.00 2.33 15.18
CA PHE A 265 -14.95 2.19 16.64
C PHE A 265 -13.57 2.59 17.13
N PHE A 266 -13.47 2.85 18.43
CA PHE A 266 -12.22 3.00 19.14
C PHE A 266 -12.00 1.83 20.07
N TYR A 267 -10.74 1.47 20.25
CA TYR A 267 -10.28 0.46 21.18
C TYR A 267 -9.19 1.05 22.06
N ARG A 268 -9.24 0.75 23.36
CA ARG A 268 -8.19 1.12 24.30
C ARG A 268 -7.82 -0.09 25.14
N ARG A 269 -6.52 -0.29 25.34
CA ARG A 269 -5.95 -1.29 26.23
C ARG A 269 -5.06 -0.60 27.26
N THR A 270 -5.20 -0.98 28.53
CA THR A 270 -4.19 -0.71 29.55
C THR A 270 -3.54 -2.02 29.99
N THR A 271 -2.23 -1.96 30.22
CA THR A 271 -1.41 -3.04 30.77
C THR A 271 -0.66 -2.48 31.96
N HIS A 272 -0.96 -2.97 33.16
CA HIS A 272 -0.37 -2.48 34.40
C HIS A 272 0.35 -3.64 35.10
N CYS A 273 1.69 -3.60 35.17
CA CYS A 273 2.51 -4.69 35.67
C CYS A 273 3.43 -4.27 36.82
N ALA A 274 3.68 -5.19 37.74
CA ALA A 274 4.54 -5.02 38.91
C ALA A 274 5.24 -6.34 39.29
N PRO A 275 6.54 -6.32 39.65
CA PRO A 275 7.21 -7.44 40.30
C PRO A 275 6.54 -7.73 41.64
N LEU A 276 6.36 -9.01 41.98
CA LEU A 276 5.66 -9.45 43.19
C LEU A 276 6.64 -9.92 44.27
N VAL A 277 6.21 -9.86 45.54
CA VAL A 277 6.98 -10.41 46.67
C VAL A 277 6.92 -11.94 46.67
N THR A 278 8.07 -12.59 46.81
CA THR A 278 8.20 -14.06 46.92
C THR A 278 8.21 -14.56 48.37
N GLU A 279 8.59 -13.71 49.33
CA GLU A 279 8.52 -14.01 50.76
C GLU A 279 7.07 -14.25 51.19
N GLY A 280 6.83 -15.26 52.05
CA GLY A 280 5.49 -15.72 52.42
C GLY A 280 4.77 -16.56 51.35
N TYR A 281 5.03 -16.33 50.05
CA TYR A 281 4.38 -17.03 48.93
C TYR A 281 5.21 -18.18 48.33
N LYS A 282 6.43 -18.41 48.83
CA LYS A 282 7.38 -19.44 48.37
C LYS A 282 7.64 -20.46 49.48
N SER A 283 7.56 -21.74 49.17
CA SER A 283 8.01 -22.83 50.05
C SER A 283 8.98 -23.77 49.33
N ILE A 284 9.95 -24.33 50.07
CA ILE A 284 10.91 -25.30 49.54
C ILE A 284 10.50 -26.70 50.01
N LYS A 285 10.28 -27.62 49.06
CA LYS A 285 10.02 -29.04 49.35
C LYS A 285 11.11 -29.91 48.76
N ASN A 286 11.56 -30.88 49.56
CA ASN A 286 12.52 -31.89 49.11
C ASN A 286 11.76 -33.14 48.69
N SER A 287 11.83 -33.52 47.42
CA SER A 287 11.42 -34.86 46.98
C SER A 287 12.60 -35.82 47.09
N SER A 288 12.31 -37.06 47.48
CA SER A 288 13.25 -38.18 47.46
C SER A 288 12.68 -39.32 46.65
N GLU A 289 12.66 -39.16 45.33
CA GLU A 289 12.15 -40.14 44.39
C GLU A 289 13.31 -40.97 43.81
N SER A 290 13.18 -42.29 43.81
CA SER A 290 14.18 -43.23 43.27
C SER A 290 15.61 -43.07 43.81
N GLY A 291 15.78 -42.54 45.02
CA GLY A 291 17.09 -42.30 45.66
C GLY A 291 17.78 -40.99 45.26
N ALA A 292 17.24 -40.25 44.28
CA ALA A 292 17.66 -38.88 44.01
C ALA A 292 16.97 -37.93 45.00
N LYS A 293 17.75 -37.11 45.71
CA LYS A 293 17.22 -35.99 46.49
C LYS A 293 17.18 -34.77 45.59
N SER A 294 16.03 -34.13 45.47
CA SER A 294 15.88 -32.90 44.70
C SER A 294 14.98 -31.92 45.44
N SER A 295 15.49 -30.71 45.67
CA SER A 295 14.73 -29.58 46.21
C SER A 295 13.95 -28.90 45.09
N TYR A 296 12.72 -28.48 45.39
CA TYR A 296 11.85 -27.72 44.50
C TYR A 296 11.27 -26.53 45.25
N ALA A 297 11.27 -25.37 44.61
CA ALA A 297 10.52 -24.20 45.06
C ALA A 297 9.09 -24.28 44.53
N GLN A 298 8.11 -24.25 45.44
CA GLN A 298 6.69 -24.12 45.14
C GLN A 298 6.24 -22.68 45.43
N TYR A 299 5.51 -22.08 44.49
CA TYR A 299 4.99 -20.70 44.58
C TYR A 299 3.46 -20.72 44.68
N SER A 300 2.90 -19.93 45.59
CA SER A 300 1.51 -20.02 46.05
C SER A 300 0.74 -18.71 45.86
N TYR A 301 0.51 -18.31 44.60
CA TYR A 301 -0.24 -17.11 44.20
C TYR A 301 -1.70 -17.40 43.82
N GLY A 302 -2.16 -18.65 44.00
CA GLY A 302 -3.51 -19.10 43.67
C GLY A 302 -3.57 -20.57 43.24
N GLN A 303 -4.77 -21.14 43.26
CA GLN A 303 -5.00 -22.56 42.99
C GLN A 303 -5.19 -22.83 41.48
N PRO A 304 -4.42 -23.75 40.86
CA PRO A 304 -4.62 -24.14 39.46
C PRO A 304 -5.91 -24.95 39.29
N LEU A 305 -6.56 -24.86 38.12
CA LEU A 305 -7.81 -25.59 37.85
C LEU A 305 -7.63 -27.05 37.41
N SER A 306 -6.42 -27.45 37.00
CA SER A 306 -6.13 -28.81 36.51
C SER A 306 -5.71 -29.80 37.62
N SER A 307 -5.53 -29.36 38.86
CA SER A 307 -5.13 -30.22 39.98
C SER A 307 -6.36 -30.88 40.62
N SER A 308 -6.83 -31.98 40.03
CA SER A 308 -8.00 -32.72 40.52
C SER A 308 -7.74 -33.58 41.77
N ASP A 309 -6.51 -33.69 42.27
CA ASP A 309 -6.13 -34.72 43.25
C ASP A 309 -5.15 -34.30 44.37
N THR A 310 -4.78 -33.02 44.49
CA THR A 310 -4.00 -32.52 45.64
C THR A 310 -4.49 -31.15 46.13
N GLN A 311 -4.68 -31.03 47.45
CA GLN A 311 -5.14 -29.80 48.14
C GLN A 311 -4.04 -28.72 48.29
N GLU A 312 -3.03 -28.71 47.42
CA GLU A 312 -1.92 -27.75 47.53
C GLU A 312 -2.20 -26.50 46.66
N ASN A 313 -2.25 -25.32 47.29
CA ASN A 313 -2.38 -24.02 46.61
C ASN A 313 -1.10 -23.61 45.88
N VAL A 314 -0.64 -24.43 44.93
CA VAL A 314 0.65 -24.27 44.25
C VAL A 314 0.43 -23.88 42.80
N THR A 315 0.79 -22.64 42.48
CA THR A 315 0.61 -22.01 41.16
C THR A 315 1.74 -22.36 40.19
N TYR A 316 2.97 -22.50 40.71
CA TYR A 316 4.15 -22.82 39.93
C TYR A 316 5.14 -23.62 40.77
N ILE A 317 5.85 -24.55 40.12
CA ILE A 317 6.88 -25.39 40.73
C ILE A 317 8.14 -25.30 39.88
N TYR A 318 9.29 -25.11 40.52
CA TYR A 318 10.58 -25.07 39.84
C TYR A 318 11.65 -25.82 40.62
N PRO A 319 12.49 -26.67 39.98
CA PRO A 319 13.58 -27.34 40.68
C PRO A 319 14.59 -26.32 41.21
N GLN A 320 14.81 -26.35 42.52
CA GLN A 320 15.90 -25.65 43.15
C GLN A 320 17.16 -26.50 42.97
N LEU A 321 17.81 -26.30 41.83
CA LEU A 321 19.13 -26.87 41.53
C LEU A 321 20.17 -26.13 42.37
N SER A 322 20.91 -26.82 43.24
CA SER A 322 22.01 -26.16 43.95
C SER A 322 23.15 -25.90 42.97
N VAL A 323 23.73 -24.71 43.06
CA VAL A 323 24.88 -24.33 42.25
C VAL A 323 26.11 -25.19 42.61
N THR A 324 26.18 -25.70 43.84
CA THR A 324 27.18 -26.71 44.25
C THR A 324 27.02 -28.04 43.52
N ASP A 325 25.81 -28.42 43.12
CA ASP A 325 25.55 -29.71 42.48
C ASP A 325 25.89 -29.66 40.99
N MET A 326 25.81 -28.47 40.37
CA MET A 326 26.29 -28.25 39.00
C MET A 326 27.82 -28.13 38.91
N PHE A 327 28.47 -27.45 39.86
CA PHE A 327 29.92 -27.20 39.80
C PHE A 327 30.79 -28.12 40.68
N GLY A 328 30.19 -28.95 41.55
CA GLY A 328 30.91 -29.88 42.42
C GLY A 328 31.42 -31.14 41.72
N GLU A 329 30.91 -31.45 40.53
CA GLU A 329 31.40 -32.55 39.71
C GLU A 329 32.05 -32.02 38.42
N ASN A 330 33.23 -32.55 38.07
CA ASN A 330 33.97 -32.23 36.83
C ASN A 330 33.30 -32.82 35.57
N LYS A 331 31.98 -32.66 35.44
CA LYS A 331 31.20 -33.08 34.28
C LYS A 331 31.38 -32.06 33.15
N SER A 332 31.69 -32.55 31.95
CA SER A 332 31.85 -31.74 30.75
C SER A 332 30.62 -30.88 30.50
N ARG A 333 30.80 -29.55 30.43
CA ARG A 333 29.73 -28.56 30.27
C ARG A 333 29.16 -28.60 28.85
N THR A 334 28.13 -29.42 28.63
CA THR A 334 27.40 -29.51 27.36
C THR A 334 26.06 -28.78 27.35
N ASN A 335 25.44 -28.58 28.53
CA ASN A 335 24.22 -27.79 28.66
C ASN A 335 24.55 -26.29 28.80
N ILE A 336 23.73 -25.43 28.18
CA ILE A 336 23.87 -23.97 28.23
C ILE A 336 22.69 -23.42 29.05
N PRO A 337 22.94 -22.80 30.23
CA PRO A 337 21.89 -22.15 31.02
C PRO A 337 21.15 -21.05 30.25
N GLU A 338 19.83 -21.06 30.31
CA GLU A 338 18.97 -19.99 29.77
C GLU A 338 17.77 -19.77 30.68
N TYR A 339 17.33 -18.51 30.85
CA TYR A 339 16.11 -18.21 31.57
C TYR A 339 14.92 -19.02 31.03
N THR A 340 14.02 -19.44 31.92
CA THR A 340 12.77 -20.12 31.52
C THR A 340 11.60 -19.30 32.02
N LEU A 341 10.61 -19.06 31.15
CA LEU A 341 9.37 -18.38 31.53
C LEU A 341 8.25 -19.38 31.78
N GLY A 342 7.66 -19.32 32.97
CA GLY A 342 6.33 -19.86 33.27
C GLY A 342 5.27 -18.77 33.23
N TYR A 343 4.01 -19.13 33.01
CA TYR A 343 2.89 -18.18 33.15
C TYR A 343 1.60 -18.88 33.58
N VAL A 344 0.72 -18.13 34.24
CA VAL A 344 -0.69 -18.48 34.47
C VAL A 344 -1.58 -17.25 34.23
N TYR A 345 -2.87 -17.46 33.97
CA TYR A 345 -3.82 -16.38 33.72
C TYR A 345 -5.21 -16.62 34.34
N ALA A 346 -5.85 -15.53 34.74
CA ALA A 346 -7.22 -15.49 35.22
C ALA A 346 -7.99 -14.39 34.50
N ASN A 347 -8.94 -14.78 33.66
CA ASN A 347 -9.80 -13.85 32.93
C ASN A 347 -11.03 -13.49 33.77
N VAL A 348 -11.64 -12.34 33.50
CA VAL A 348 -12.86 -11.86 34.19
C VAL A 348 -14.04 -11.83 33.22
N ILE A 349 -15.23 -12.23 33.69
CA ILE A 349 -16.52 -12.04 33.03
C ILE A 349 -17.55 -11.52 34.02
N ASN A 350 -18.16 -10.37 33.70
CA ASN A 350 -19.15 -9.64 34.48
C ASN A 350 -18.77 -9.45 35.96
N GLY A 351 -17.54 -8.98 36.21
CA GLY A 351 -17.04 -8.79 37.57
C GLY A 351 -16.57 -10.06 38.28
N SER A 352 -16.80 -11.24 37.71
CA SER A 352 -16.49 -12.54 38.32
C SER A 352 -15.39 -13.27 37.54
N LEU A 353 -14.72 -14.25 38.17
CA LEU A 353 -13.72 -15.06 37.48
C LEU A 353 -14.35 -15.92 36.37
N ALA A 354 -13.75 -15.87 35.18
CA ALA A 354 -14.21 -16.62 34.01
C ALA A 354 -14.06 -18.14 34.19
N HIS A 355 -14.88 -18.91 33.47
CA HIS A 355 -14.81 -20.38 33.48
C HIS A 355 -13.56 -20.92 32.78
N ASN A 356 -12.99 -20.17 31.84
CA ASN A 356 -11.80 -20.54 31.06
C ASN A 356 -10.48 -20.00 31.65
N ARG A 357 -10.43 -19.68 32.94
CA ARG A 357 -9.19 -19.30 33.63
C ARG A 357 -8.26 -20.51 33.81
N ALA A 358 -6.95 -20.29 33.95
CA ALA A 358 -5.99 -21.34 34.29
C ALA A 358 -5.88 -21.58 35.81
N PHE A 359 -6.08 -20.52 36.60
CA PHE A 359 -6.00 -20.57 38.06
C PHE A 359 -7.01 -19.61 38.72
N THR A 360 -7.23 -19.79 40.00
CA THR A 360 -8.00 -18.89 40.87
C THR A 360 -6.99 -18.08 41.71
N PRO A 361 -6.82 -16.75 41.46
CA PRO A 361 -5.87 -15.92 42.20
C PRO A 361 -6.20 -15.83 43.70
N ILE A 362 -5.17 -15.58 44.52
CA ILE A 362 -5.34 -15.09 45.90
C ILE A 362 -5.99 -13.70 45.90
N ASP A 363 -6.62 -13.32 47.02
CA ASP A 363 -7.40 -12.08 47.16
C ASP A 363 -6.55 -10.83 46.86
N GLU A 364 -5.27 -10.85 47.20
CA GLU A 364 -4.32 -9.76 46.97
C GLU A 364 -4.10 -9.49 45.47
N LEU A 365 -4.13 -10.53 44.63
CA LEU A 365 -3.99 -10.46 43.18
C LEU A 365 -5.33 -10.38 42.43
N TYR A 366 -6.43 -10.65 43.11
CA TYR A 366 -7.75 -10.66 42.50
C TYR A 366 -8.16 -9.25 42.02
N ARG A 367 -8.68 -9.20 40.79
CA ARG A 367 -9.25 -8.00 40.16
C ARG A 367 -10.60 -8.38 39.55
N SER A 368 -11.62 -7.56 39.81
CA SER A 368 -12.96 -7.72 39.22
C SER A 368 -13.16 -6.92 37.93
N ASP A 369 -12.15 -6.17 37.48
CA ASP A 369 -12.22 -5.22 36.37
C ASP A 369 -11.08 -5.38 35.34
N ALA A 370 -10.24 -6.41 35.50
CA ALA A 370 -9.04 -6.64 34.71
C ALA A 370 -8.73 -8.15 34.58
N ASP A 371 -8.26 -8.60 33.42
CA ASP A 371 -7.67 -9.94 33.30
C ASP A 371 -6.27 -9.93 33.94
N VAL A 372 -5.98 -10.93 34.76
CA VAL A 372 -4.71 -11.05 35.50
C VAL A 372 -3.83 -12.11 34.85
N SER A 373 -2.57 -11.79 34.62
CA SER A 373 -1.52 -12.74 34.22
C SER A 373 -0.38 -12.68 35.23
N VAL A 374 0.14 -13.84 35.63
CA VAL A 374 1.33 -13.96 36.49
C VAL A 374 2.41 -14.70 35.71
N PHE A 375 3.59 -14.13 35.66
CA PHE A 375 4.76 -14.63 34.94
C PHE A 375 5.87 -15.00 35.92
N PHE A 376 6.52 -16.12 35.68
CA PHE A 376 7.61 -16.66 36.49
C PHE A 376 8.88 -16.66 35.65
N LEU A 377 9.90 -15.90 36.05
CA LEU A 377 11.23 -15.91 35.44
C LEU A 377 12.14 -16.81 36.25
N SER A 378 12.29 -18.05 35.81
CA SER A 378 13.16 -19.01 36.44
C SER A 378 14.61 -18.77 36.02
N SER A 379 15.48 -18.54 37.02
CA SER A 379 16.85 -18.06 36.81
C SER A 379 17.77 -19.11 36.17
N ASN A 380 17.45 -20.40 36.32
CA ASN A 380 18.07 -21.54 35.64
C ASN A 380 19.61 -21.58 35.72
N GLN A 381 20.19 -21.02 36.79
CA GLN A 381 21.64 -20.86 37.01
C GLN A 381 22.36 -20.02 35.95
N VAL A 382 21.64 -19.10 35.28
CA VAL A 382 22.24 -18.00 34.54
C VAL A 382 23.10 -17.16 35.49
N ILE A 383 24.32 -16.85 35.06
CA ILE A 383 25.33 -16.15 35.86
C ILE A 383 25.63 -14.78 35.25
N SER A 384 25.83 -13.75 36.07
CA SER A 384 26.33 -12.45 35.62
C SER A 384 27.73 -12.16 36.19
N PRO A 385 28.62 -11.47 35.44
CA PRO A 385 29.91 -11.02 35.95
C PRO A 385 29.82 -9.76 36.85
N VAL A 386 28.63 -9.17 36.97
CA VAL A 386 28.30 -8.01 37.79
C VAL A 386 27.01 -8.27 38.56
N GLU A 387 26.75 -7.50 39.62
CA GLU A 387 25.45 -7.54 40.30
C GLU A 387 24.35 -6.97 39.39
N ILE A 388 23.13 -7.53 39.47
CA ILE A 388 21.95 -7.05 38.74
C ILE A 388 20.93 -6.58 39.76
N HIS A 389 20.65 -5.28 39.79
CA HIS A 389 19.72 -4.66 40.73
C HIS A 389 18.26 -4.59 40.22
N ASP A 390 18.00 -5.04 38.97
CA ASP A 390 16.65 -5.10 38.42
C ASP A 390 15.72 -5.98 39.29
N PRO A 391 14.54 -5.48 39.74
CA PRO A 391 13.69 -6.20 40.68
C PRO A 391 13.07 -7.54 40.22
N TRP A 392 13.19 -7.90 38.95
CA TRP A 392 12.76 -9.20 38.40
C TRP A 392 13.95 -10.08 37.99
N TYR A 393 15.03 -9.49 37.50
CA TYR A 393 16.29 -10.19 37.17
C TYR A 393 17.29 -10.27 38.35
N SER A 394 16.89 -9.86 39.55
CA SER A 394 17.79 -9.53 40.67
C SER A 394 18.79 -10.66 40.97
N ALA A 395 20.09 -10.34 40.91
CA ALA A 395 21.19 -11.29 41.05
C ALA A 395 22.35 -10.70 41.85
N HIS A 396 22.43 -11.08 43.12
CA HIS A 396 23.46 -10.65 44.08
C HIS A 396 24.14 -11.84 44.77
N GLN A 397 23.70 -13.08 44.53
CA GLN A 397 24.26 -14.26 45.18
C GLN A 397 25.64 -14.61 44.60
N ALA A 398 26.71 -14.19 45.29
CA ALA A 398 28.08 -14.59 44.99
C ALA A 398 28.47 -15.89 45.71
N ILE A 399 29.17 -16.79 45.02
CA ILE A 399 29.68 -18.04 45.60
C ILE A 399 31.16 -17.90 45.96
N PRO A 400 31.57 -18.09 47.23
CA PRO A 400 32.96 -17.98 47.65
C PRO A 400 33.91 -18.88 46.82
N GLY A 401 34.92 -18.27 46.22
CA GLY A 401 35.91 -18.96 45.39
C GLY A 401 35.46 -19.33 43.97
N PHE A 402 34.20 -19.06 43.60
CA PHE A 402 33.75 -19.21 42.22
C PHE A 402 34.15 -18.01 41.37
N HIS A 403 34.84 -18.26 40.26
CA HIS A 403 35.22 -17.25 39.28
C HIS A 403 34.99 -17.73 37.84
N LEU A 404 34.55 -16.81 36.98
CA LEU A 404 34.49 -17.04 35.54
C LEU A 404 35.90 -16.86 34.95
N ASN A 405 36.53 -17.98 34.59
CA ASN A 405 37.91 -18.02 34.09
C ASN A 405 37.93 -18.14 32.56
N PHE A 406 38.50 -17.15 31.87
CA PHE A 406 38.58 -17.12 30.40
C PHE A 406 40.00 -17.45 29.92
N THR A 407 40.23 -18.73 29.60
CA THR A 407 41.51 -19.21 29.06
C THR A 407 41.80 -18.59 27.68
N GLY A 408 43.01 -18.06 27.50
CA GLY A 408 43.42 -17.38 26.26
C GLY A 408 43.11 -15.87 26.22
N TRP A 409 42.33 -15.34 27.17
CA TRP A 409 42.00 -13.92 27.30
C TRP A 409 42.82 -13.30 28.45
N ASN A 410 44.15 -13.37 28.38
CA ASN A 410 45.08 -12.99 29.46
C ASN A 410 44.78 -13.65 30.83
N ASN A 411 44.10 -14.81 30.83
CA ASN A 411 43.57 -15.46 32.03
C ASN A 411 42.66 -14.55 32.87
N LEU A 412 41.81 -13.75 32.21
CA LEU A 412 40.80 -12.93 32.86
C LEU A 412 39.94 -13.79 33.80
N THR A 413 39.80 -13.32 35.04
CA THR A 413 38.93 -13.90 36.06
C THR A 413 37.90 -12.83 36.46
N LEU A 414 36.62 -13.19 36.45
CA LEU A 414 35.52 -12.32 36.88
C LEU A 414 34.77 -12.95 38.05
N GLY A 415 34.08 -12.12 38.83
CA GLY A 415 33.09 -12.59 39.80
C GLY A 415 31.94 -13.35 39.11
N GLY A 416 31.17 -14.08 39.91
CA GLY A 416 29.98 -14.80 39.45
C GLY A 416 28.81 -14.57 40.38
N TYR A 417 27.81 -13.83 39.92
CA TYR A 417 26.59 -13.53 40.63
C TYR A 417 25.43 -14.34 40.05
N PHE A 418 24.67 -15.00 40.91
CA PHE A 418 23.50 -15.80 40.57
C PHE A 418 22.22 -15.10 41.04
N GLY A 419 21.09 -15.46 40.42
CA GLY A 419 19.78 -14.91 40.76
C GLY A 419 19.41 -15.12 42.24
N ASP A 420 18.79 -14.09 42.83
CA ASP A 420 18.41 -14.09 44.25
C ASP A 420 17.31 -15.12 44.57
N GLU A 421 16.55 -15.52 43.56
CA GLU A 421 15.46 -16.48 43.64
C GLU A 421 15.57 -17.58 42.58
N PRO A 422 15.08 -18.81 42.86
CA PRO A 422 14.95 -19.85 41.85
C PRO A 422 14.02 -19.41 40.69
N ALA A 423 12.97 -18.67 41.01
CA ALA A 423 12.13 -17.96 40.04
C ALA A 423 11.59 -16.65 40.63
N ALA A 424 11.76 -15.55 39.89
CA ALA A 424 11.19 -14.24 40.23
C ALA A 424 9.82 -14.06 39.58
N VAL A 425 8.93 -13.27 40.19
CA VAL A 425 7.50 -13.25 39.82
C VAL A 425 7.05 -11.85 39.43
N LEU A 426 6.29 -11.76 38.34
CA LEU A 426 5.74 -10.53 37.76
C LEU A 426 4.24 -10.68 37.55
N GLY A 427 3.43 -9.82 38.16
CA GLY A 427 1.99 -9.77 37.96
C GLY A 427 1.59 -8.64 37.01
N CYS A 428 0.63 -8.89 36.12
CA CYS A 428 0.08 -7.92 35.18
C CYS A 428 -1.46 -7.93 35.21
N ALA A 429 -2.07 -6.76 35.38
CA ALA A 429 -3.50 -6.52 35.19
C ALA A 429 -3.74 -5.86 33.82
N LYS A 430 -4.65 -6.42 33.02
CA LYS A 430 -4.96 -6.00 31.64
C LYS A 430 -6.43 -5.56 31.55
N GLN A 431 -6.68 -4.35 31.06
CA GLN A 431 -8.05 -3.84 30.90
C GLN A 431 -8.29 -3.34 29.47
N TYR A 432 -9.54 -3.45 29.04
CA TYR A 432 -9.97 -3.20 27.67
C TYR A 432 -11.23 -2.31 27.65
N GLN A 433 -11.32 -1.42 26.66
CA GLN A 433 -12.45 -0.52 26.46
C GLN A 433 -12.78 -0.40 24.97
N ILE A 434 -14.06 -0.37 24.62
CA ILE A 434 -14.54 -0.03 23.27
C ILE A 434 -15.32 1.28 23.34
N CYS A 435 -15.20 2.12 22.32
CA CYS A 435 -16.06 3.30 22.18
C CYS A 435 -16.58 3.50 20.76
N TYR A 436 -17.77 4.09 20.64
CA TYR A 436 -18.27 4.62 19.38
C TYR A 436 -17.97 6.13 19.19
N PRO A 437 -17.79 6.57 17.93
CA PRO A 437 -17.55 7.97 17.59
C PRO A 437 -18.80 8.84 17.78
N ASP A 438 -18.60 10.10 18.14
CA ASP A 438 -19.58 11.17 17.98
C ASP A 438 -19.69 11.65 16.52
N LYS A 439 -20.53 12.65 16.28
CA LYS A 439 -20.68 13.31 14.97
C LYS A 439 -19.41 14.02 14.47
N ALA A 440 -18.46 14.32 15.36
CA ALA A 440 -17.16 14.91 15.03
C ALA A 440 -16.06 13.83 14.83
N GLY A 441 -16.39 12.55 14.97
CA GLY A 441 -15.45 11.44 14.84
C GLY A 441 -14.55 11.22 16.07
N LYS A 442 -14.92 11.74 17.24
CA LYS A 442 -14.19 11.56 18.52
C LYS A 442 -14.84 10.46 19.39
N PRO A 443 -14.10 9.75 20.25
CA PRO A 443 -14.70 8.79 21.17
C PRO A 443 -15.67 9.50 22.12
N SER A 444 -16.89 8.97 22.26
CA SER A 444 -17.92 9.58 23.12
C SER A 444 -18.72 8.55 23.93
N GLN A 445 -19.22 7.51 23.27
CA GLN A 445 -19.95 6.42 23.91
C GLN A 445 -18.97 5.29 24.19
N CYS A 446 -18.32 5.33 25.36
CA CYS A 446 -17.33 4.34 25.79
C CYS A 446 -17.92 3.34 26.80
N SER A 447 -17.53 2.07 26.69
CA SER A 447 -17.84 1.05 27.70
C SER A 447 -17.13 1.36 29.02
N ARG A 448 -17.46 0.65 30.10
CA ARG A 448 -16.51 0.54 31.22
C ARG A 448 -15.21 -0.15 30.75
N LEU A 449 -14.16 -0.03 31.56
CA LEU A 449 -13.01 -0.93 31.47
C LEU A 449 -13.44 -2.33 31.98
N GLY A 450 -12.85 -3.37 31.40
CA GLY A 450 -13.12 -4.75 31.74
C GLY A 450 -12.11 -5.72 31.17
N GLY A 451 -12.34 -7.02 31.37
CA GLY A 451 -11.54 -8.10 30.79
C GLY A 451 -11.74 -8.24 29.27
N LYS A 452 -10.79 -8.88 28.58
CA LYS A 452 -10.85 -9.15 27.14
C LYS A 452 -12.05 -10.03 26.79
N GLN A 453 -12.31 -11.05 27.60
CA GLN A 453 -13.42 -11.96 27.40
C GLN A 453 -14.78 -11.28 27.64
N GLU A 454 -14.79 -10.07 28.23
CA GLU A 454 -15.96 -9.21 28.32
C GLU A 454 -16.20 -8.36 27.06
N LEU A 455 -15.29 -8.30 26.09
CA LEU A 455 -15.39 -7.33 24.97
C LEU A 455 -16.74 -7.36 24.24
N TYR A 456 -17.36 -8.53 24.09
CA TYR A 456 -18.72 -8.63 23.55
C TYR A 456 -19.81 -8.03 24.47
N TRP A 457 -19.70 -8.22 25.78
CA TRP A 457 -20.61 -7.64 26.77
C TRP A 457 -20.39 -6.12 26.94
N LEU A 458 -19.13 -5.68 26.90
CA LEU A 458 -18.76 -4.27 26.86
C LEU A 458 -19.31 -3.58 25.60
N LEU A 459 -19.23 -4.25 24.44
CA LEU A 459 -19.80 -3.76 23.19
C LEU A 459 -21.33 -3.67 23.24
N THR A 460 -22.01 -4.72 23.72
CA THR A 460 -23.49 -4.74 23.81
C THR A 460 -24.05 -3.81 24.88
N SER A 461 -23.24 -3.40 25.87
CA SER A 461 -23.62 -2.37 26.87
C SER A 461 -23.75 -0.94 26.32
N LEU A 462 -23.27 -0.70 25.09
CA LEU A 462 -23.37 0.59 24.42
C LEU A 462 -24.74 0.77 23.73
N THR A 463 -25.00 1.98 23.21
CA THR A 463 -26.18 2.25 22.37
C THR A 463 -25.80 2.13 20.89
N GLN A 464 -26.26 1.05 20.24
CA GLN A 464 -26.03 0.77 18.82
C GLN A 464 -27.26 0.12 18.18
N ASN A 465 -27.30 0.12 16.85
CA ASN A 465 -28.18 -0.77 16.10
C ASN A 465 -27.50 -2.12 15.82
N GLU A 466 -28.28 -3.11 15.38
CA GLU A 466 -27.81 -4.48 15.09
C GLU A 466 -26.74 -4.52 13.98
N GLU A 467 -26.85 -3.65 12.97
CA GLU A 467 -25.89 -3.57 11.88
C GLU A 467 -24.50 -3.13 12.37
N GLN A 468 -24.46 -2.05 13.16
CA GLN A 468 -23.26 -1.51 13.77
C GLN A 468 -22.66 -2.51 14.78
N LEU A 469 -23.49 -3.19 15.56
CA LEU A 469 -23.07 -4.27 16.46
C LEU A 469 -22.34 -5.37 15.70
N ASN A 470 -22.98 -5.97 14.69
CA ASN A 470 -22.41 -7.09 13.92
C ASN A 470 -21.15 -6.68 13.14
N ARG A 471 -21.13 -5.49 12.53
CA ARG A 471 -19.93 -4.93 11.89
C ARG A 471 -18.77 -4.76 12.89
N THR A 472 -19.05 -4.26 14.09
CA THR A 472 -18.03 -4.02 15.12
C THR A 472 -17.51 -5.33 15.70
N ARG A 473 -18.41 -6.28 15.98
CA ARG A 473 -18.10 -7.64 16.43
C ARG A 473 -17.14 -8.34 15.47
N TRP A 474 -17.44 -8.36 14.17
CA TRP A 474 -16.56 -8.93 13.16
C TRP A 474 -15.18 -8.24 13.10
N SER A 475 -15.15 -6.91 13.22
CA SER A 475 -13.90 -6.15 13.22
C SER A 475 -13.02 -6.47 14.44
N ILE A 476 -13.64 -6.71 15.60
CA ILE A 476 -12.98 -7.16 16.83
C ILE A 476 -12.40 -8.57 16.65
N MET A 477 -13.18 -9.52 16.11
CA MET A 477 -12.72 -10.88 15.80
C MET A 477 -11.53 -10.86 14.82
N SER A 478 -11.59 -9.96 13.83
CA SER A 478 -10.54 -9.78 12.83
C SER A 478 -9.23 -9.24 13.42
N ALA A 479 -9.29 -8.19 14.26
CA ALA A 479 -8.09 -7.52 14.75
C ALA A 479 -7.55 -8.02 16.11
N LEU A 480 -8.41 -8.45 17.03
CA LEU A 480 -8.04 -8.64 18.44
C LEU A 480 -7.72 -10.09 18.83
N THR A 481 -7.53 -10.96 17.84
CA THR A 481 -7.20 -12.37 18.03
C THR A 481 -5.69 -12.57 18.19
N GLY A 482 -5.27 -13.34 19.22
CA GLY A 482 -3.88 -13.72 19.45
C GLY A 482 -2.94 -12.64 20.02
N ASN A 483 -3.46 -11.47 20.40
CA ASN A 483 -2.67 -10.30 20.84
C ASN A 483 -2.51 -10.18 22.37
N GLU A 484 -2.32 -11.29 23.09
CA GLU A 484 -2.07 -11.28 24.55
C GLU A 484 -0.59 -11.38 24.92
N LEU A 485 -0.20 -10.81 26.06
CA LEU A 485 1.19 -10.87 26.56
C LEU A 485 1.62 -12.34 26.78
N ASP A 486 0.74 -13.09 27.42
CA ASP A 486 0.86 -14.53 27.67
C ASP A 486 0.98 -15.36 26.39
N ALA A 487 0.38 -14.95 25.26
CA ALA A 487 0.58 -15.64 23.99
C ALA A 487 2.02 -15.56 23.47
N PHE A 488 2.69 -14.40 23.66
CA PHE A 488 4.11 -14.24 23.32
C PHE A 488 5.01 -15.04 24.26
N VAL A 489 4.75 -15.00 25.56
CA VAL A 489 5.51 -15.76 26.57
C VAL A 489 5.37 -17.27 26.35
N GLN A 490 4.14 -17.77 26.12
CA GLN A 490 3.85 -19.17 25.81
C GLN A 490 4.60 -19.67 24.57
N THR A 491 4.71 -18.83 23.55
CA THR A 491 5.20 -19.24 22.21
C THR A 491 6.71 -19.07 22.06
N LEU A 492 7.27 -17.96 22.55
CA LEU A 492 8.68 -17.61 22.37
C LEU A 492 9.53 -17.94 23.61
N GLY A 493 8.93 -18.12 24.79
CA GLY A 493 9.67 -18.28 26.05
C GLY A 493 10.67 -17.15 26.26
N ALA A 494 11.91 -17.47 26.62
CA ALA A 494 12.96 -16.47 26.81
C ALA A 494 13.34 -15.68 25.53
N ALA A 495 13.01 -16.15 24.32
CA ALA A 495 13.18 -15.37 23.10
C ALA A 495 12.15 -14.23 22.96
N SER A 496 11.17 -14.13 23.87
CA SER A 496 10.30 -12.95 23.99
C SER A 496 10.96 -11.79 24.75
N LEU A 497 12.12 -12.01 25.38
CA LEU A 497 12.80 -11.03 26.24
C LEU A 497 13.91 -10.32 25.45
N THR A 498 14.02 -9.01 25.61
CA THR A 498 15.12 -8.18 25.10
C THR A 498 16.41 -8.39 25.89
N SER A 499 16.33 -8.74 27.17
CA SER A 499 17.49 -9.14 27.99
C SER A 499 18.31 -10.27 27.34
N ARG A 500 17.65 -11.18 26.60
CA ARG A 500 18.27 -12.29 25.85
C ARG A 500 19.38 -11.86 24.90
N TYR A 501 19.36 -10.64 24.35
CA TYR A 501 20.40 -10.13 23.44
C TYR A 501 21.77 -9.92 24.12
N SER A 502 21.82 -9.95 25.46
CA SER A 502 23.04 -9.85 26.25
C SER A 502 23.41 -11.15 26.98
N LEU A 503 22.65 -12.23 26.76
CA LEU A 503 22.89 -13.56 27.34
C LEU A 503 23.63 -14.47 26.35
N VAL A 504 24.88 -14.83 26.64
CA VAL A 504 25.72 -15.69 25.79
C VAL A 504 26.30 -16.83 26.63
N SER A 505 26.11 -18.07 26.19
CA SER A 505 26.64 -19.28 26.86
C SER A 505 26.28 -19.38 28.35
N GLY A 506 25.08 -18.94 28.73
CA GLY A 506 24.61 -18.87 30.12
C GLY A 506 25.16 -17.71 30.96
N ILE A 507 25.99 -16.84 30.35
CA ILE A 507 26.54 -15.64 30.98
C ILE A 507 25.68 -14.44 30.55
N GLN A 508 24.96 -13.86 31.50
CA GLN A 508 24.17 -12.65 31.35
C GLN A 508 25.07 -11.42 31.48
N GLY A 509 25.24 -10.68 30.39
CA GLY A 509 25.89 -9.36 30.43
C GLY A 509 25.13 -8.35 31.31
N PRO A 510 25.71 -7.17 31.58
CA PRO A 510 25.07 -6.16 32.42
C PRO A 510 23.68 -5.78 31.91
N LEU A 511 22.70 -5.76 32.81
CA LEU A 511 21.32 -5.33 32.55
C LEU A 511 21.05 -4.00 33.29
N PRO A 512 20.23 -3.10 32.73
CA PRO A 512 19.78 -1.91 33.45
C PRO A 512 18.79 -2.29 34.56
N ASP A 513 18.72 -1.47 35.62
CA ASP A 513 17.82 -1.66 36.78
C ASP A 513 16.31 -1.69 36.45
N ASN A 514 15.95 -1.39 35.20
CA ASN A 514 14.58 -1.41 34.68
C ASN A 514 14.43 -2.29 33.43
N GLN A 515 15.29 -3.28 33.26
CA GLN A 515 15.21 -4.27 32.18
C GLN A 515 13.82 -4.94 32.11
N TRP A 516 13.22 -5.28 33.25
CA TRP A 516 11.87 -5.86 33.29
C TRP A 516 10.80 -4.94 32.69
N GLN A 517 10.95 -3.62 32.86
CA GLN A 517 10.05 -2.62 32.26
C GLN A 517 10.21 -2.57 30.73
N VAL A 518 11.45 -2.70 30.24
CA VAL A 518 11.76 -2.76 28.80
C VAL A 518 11.19 -4.04 28.17
N ASP A 519 11.27 -5.17 28.86
CA ASP A 519 10.71 -6.43 28.39
C ASP A 519 9.17 -6.40 28.34
N VAL A 520 8.51 -5.82 29.34
CA VAL A 520 7.05 -5.61 29.33
C VAL A 520 6.62 -4.61 28.23
N GLU A 521 7.39 -3.54 28.00
CA GLU A 521 7.15 -2.62 26.88
C GLU A 521 7.27 -3.31 25.53
N HIS A 522 8.28 -4.17 25.35
CA HIS A 522 8.46 -4.95 24.13
C HIS A 522 7.31 -5.94 23.91
N TRP A 523 6.90 -6.69 24.94
CA TRP A 523 5.72 -7.55 24.85
C TRP A 523 4.46 -6.75 24.47
N HIS A 524 4.23 -5.60 25.08
CA HIS A 524 3.08 -4.75 24.75
C HIS A 524 3.16 -4.24 23.30
N ALA A 525 4.34 -3.80 22.83
CA ALA A 525 4.57 -3.41 21.44
C ALA A 525 4.30 -4.58 20.48
N ALA A 526 4.73 -5.80 20.79
CA ALA A 526 4.42 -6.99 20.02
C ALA A 526 2.90 -7.26 19.95
N THR A 527 2.15 -7.01 21.03
CA THR A 527 0.67 -7.08 20.98
C THR A 527 0.04 -5.99 20.10
N MET A 528 0.65 -4.80 20.01
CA MET A 528 0.19 -3.75 19.09
C MET A 528 0.40 -4.13 17.63
N VAL A 529 1.53 -4.77 17.32
CA VAL A 529 1.79 -5.33 15.99
C VAL A 529 0.80 -6.43 15.66
N ALA A 530 0.50 -7.33 16.62
CA ALA A 530 -0.49 -8.38 16.43
C ALA A 530 -1.88 -7.84 16.09
N ILE A 531 -2.30 -6.69 16.63
CA ILE A 531 -3.57 -6.03 16.26
C ILE A 531 -3.62 -5.70 14.76
N GLN A 532 -2.55 -5.10 14.23
CA GLN A 532 -2.47 -4.74 12.81
C GLN A 532 -2.29 -5.98 11.92
N GLY A 533 -1.49 -6.94 12.39
CA GLY A 533 -1.19 -8.20 11.73
C GLY A 533 -2.41 -9.10 11.55
N SER A 534 -3.19 -9.31 12.61
CA SER A 534 -4.41 -10.14 12.57
C SER A 534 -5.49 -9.50 11.68
N ALA A 535 -5.63 -8.17 11.69
CA ALA A 535 -6.54 -7.47 10.76
C ALA A 535 -6.13 -7.67 9.27
N VAL A 536 -4.82 -7.69 9.00
CA VAL A 536 -4.27 -8.02 7.67
C VAL A 536 -4.48 -9.48 7.30
N ASP A 537 -4.29 -10.43 8.22
CA ASP A 537 -4.54 -11.85 7.98
C ASP A 537 -6.02 -12.10 7.68
N ALA A 538 -6.91 -11.53 8.50
CA ALA A 538 -8.35 -11.68 8.36
C ALA A 538 -8.84 -11.24 6.97
N ALA A 539 -8.30 -10.15 6.44
CA ALA A 539 -8.63 -9.67 5.09
C ALA A 539 -7.92 -10.43 3.95
N SER A 540 -6.73 -10.97 4.21
CA SER A 540 -5.94 -11.73 3.21
C SER A 540 -6.47 -13.15 3.01
N GLY A 541 -6.93 -13.78 4.09
CA GLY A 541 -7.19 -15.21 4.16
C GLY A 541 -5.90 -16.05 4.22
N PRO A 542 -6.01 -17.33 4.59
CA PRO A 542 -4.87 -18.23 4.65
C PRO A 542 -4.35 -18.59 3.25
N SER A 543 -3.03 -18.66 3.10
CA SER A 543 -2.40 -19.14 1.86
C SER A 543 -2.34 -20.66 1.74
N ASN A 544 -2.31 -21.39 2.87
CA ASN A 544 -2.40 -22.84 2.88
C ASN A 544 -3.88 -23.27 2.82
N PRO A 545 -4.30 -24.11 1.85
CA PRO A 545 -5.66 -24.69 1.82
C PRO A 545 -6.09 -25.36 3.12
N ASP A 546 -5.19 -26.04 3.83
CA ASP A 546 -5.50 -26.78 5.08
C ASP A 546 -5.91 -25.85 6.23
N MET A 547 -5.50 -24.59 6.18
CA MET A 547 -5.87 -23.56 7.15
C MET A 547 -7.30 -23.03 6.96
N ARG A 548 -7.96 -23.29 5.82
CA ARG A 548 -9.32 -22.77 5.55
C ARG A 548 -10.36 -23.27 6.55
N LYS A 549 -10.22 -24.50 7.09
CA LYS A 549 -11.13 -25.02 8.13
C LYS A 549 -11.03 -24.28 9.47
N PHE A 550 -9.92 -23.58 9.71
CA PHE A 550 -9.72 -22.71 10.87
C PHE A 550 -10.00 -21.23 10.58
N TRP A 551 -10.52 -20.92 9.38
CA TRP A 551 -10.78 -19.55 8.91
C TRP A 551 -12.25 -19.40 8.51
N ALA A 552 -13.09 -18.97 9.45
CA ALA A 552 -14.51 -18.84 9.21
C ALA A 552 -14.81 -17.69 8.24
N ALA A 553 -15.50 -18.00 7.15
CA ALA A 553 -16.01 -17.03 6.20
C ALA A 553 -17.19 -16.24 6.79
N PRO A 554 -17.43 -14.99 6.37
CA PRO A 554 -18.54 -14.16 6.87
C PRO A 554 -19.92 -14.77 6.57
N SER A 555 -20.69 -14.99 7.62
CA SER A 555 -21.96 -15.73 7.61
C SER A 555 -23.13 -14.89 7.06
N ASN A 556 -23.22 -13.63 7.49
CA ASN A 556 -24.31 -12.70 7.17
C ASN A 556 -23.84 -11.50 6.36
N ASP A 557 -24.78 -10.70 5.84
CA ASP A 557 -24.48 -9.55 4.98
C ASP A 557 -23.70 -8.45 5.70
N GLN A 558 -23.85 -8.31 7.03
CA GLN A 558 -23.15 -7.33 7.85
C GLN A 558 -21.65 -7.69 7.95
N GLU A 559 -21.32 -8.94 8.28
CA GLU A 559 -19.96 -9.48 8.26
C GLU A 559 -19.36 -9.43 6.85
N ARG A 560 -20.14 -9.82 5.83
CA ARG A 560 -19.74 -9.73 4.42
C ARG A 560 -19.47 -8.31 3.99
N SER A 561 -20.12 -7.31 4.59
CA SER A 561 -19.88 -5.89 4.33
C SER A 561 -18.68 -5.30 5.08
N VAL A 562 -18.12 -6.01 6.08
CA VAL A 562 -16.81 -5.69 6.68
C VAL A 562 -15.69 -6.39 5.94
N CYS A 563 -15.92 -7.60 5.41
CA CYS A 563 -14.98 -8.21 4.47
C CYS A 563 -14.95 -7.48 3.13
N ASN A 564 -16.12 -7.09 2.62
CA ASN A 564 -16.34 -6.50 1.31
C ASN A 564 -17.31 -5.31 1.44
N SER A 565 -16.77 -4.14 1.79
CA SER A 565 -17.52 -2.88 1.83
C SER A 565 -18.08 -2.45 0.46
N GLN A 566 -19.08 -1.56 0.49
CA GLN A 566 -20.03 -1.38 -0.62
C GLN A 566 -19.70 -0.23 -1.58
N VAL A 567 -19.93 -0.52 -2.87
CA VAL A 567 -20.49 0.34 -3.92
C VAL A 567 -19.75 1.66 -4.22
N SER A 568 -18.80 1.56 -5.15
CA SER A 568 -18.53 2.62 -6.13
C SER A 568 -19.82 3.17 -6.78
N ILE A 569 -20.00 4.48 -6.73
CA ILE A 569 -21.09 5.21 -7.41
C ILE A 569 -20.78 5.31 -8.91
N SER A 570 -20.95 4.20 -9.64
CA SER A 570 -21.00 4.18 -11.11
C SER A 570 -21.65 2.89 -11.64
N PHE A 571 -22.80 3.05 -12.31
CA PHE A 571 -23.51 2.04 -13.12
C PHE A 571 -23.92 0.73 -12.42
N LYS A 572 -25.17 0.72 -11.96
CA LYS A 572 -25.97 -0.40 -11.42
C LYS A 572 -26.29 -1.51 -12.45
N ILE A 573 -25.50 -1.67 -13.52
CA ILE A 573 -25.79 -2.56 -14.67
C ILE A 573 -24.87 -3.79 -14.73
N LEU A 574 -23.71 -3.77 -14.05
CA LEU A 574 -22.83 -4.93 -13.94
C LEU A 574 -22.74 -5.35 -12.47
N GLY A 575 -22.94 -6.65 -12.20
CA GLY A 575 -23.22 -7.18 -10.87
C GLY A 575 -22.21 -6.75 -9.79
N HIS A 576 -22.72 -6.46 -8.60
CA HIS A 576 -21.97 -5.96 -7.45
C HIS A 576 -20.76 -6.85 -7.09
N LYS A 577 -19.57 -6.46 -7.54
CA LYS A 577 -18.31 -6.92 -6.96
C LYS A 577 -18.02 -6.02 -5.77
N ALA A 578 -18.06 -6.61 -4.57
CA ALA A 578 -17.87 -5.88 -3.32
C ALA A 578 -16.38 -5.60 -3.05
N GLU A 579 -16.08 -4.49 -2.39
CA GLU A 579 -14.74 -3.89 -2.29
C GLU A 579 -14.09 -4.20 -0.94
N PRO A 580 -12.85 -4.72 -0.90
CA PRO A 580 -12.24 -5.11 0.37
C PRO A 580 -12.03 -3.93 1.34
N HIS A 581 -12.03 -4.21 2.64
CA HIS A 581 -12.07 -3.18 3.66
C HIS A 581 -10.71 -2.90 4.34
N GLN A 582 -9.68 -3.74 4.18
CA GLN A 582 -8.42 -3.56 4.90
C GLN A 582 -7.38 -2.76 4.09
N LYS A 583 -6.94 -1.62 4.63
CA LYS A 583 -5.84 -0.82 4.07
C LYS A 583 -4.47 -1.36 4.51
N VAL A 584 -3.49 -1.28 3.59
CA VAL A 584 -2.05 -1.37 3.84
C VAL A 584 -1.32 -0.32 3.00
N LEU A 585 -0.03 -0.12 3.22
CA LEU A 585 0.80 0.68 2.31
C LEU A 585 1.34 -0.20 1.18
N SER A 586 1.67 0.38 0.02
CA SER A 586 2.37 -0.34 -1.06
C SER A 586 3.10 0.60 -2.01
N ASP A 587 4.43 0.43 -2.13
CA ASP A 587 5.24 1.15 -3.12
C ASP A 587 5.12 0.58 -4.55
N ALA A 588 4.59 -0.65 -4.70
CA ALA A 588 4.46 -1.36 -5.98
C ALA A 588 3.20 -0.98 -6.79
N HIS A 589 2.36 -0.10 -6.23
CA HIS A 589 1.07 0.28 -6.79
C HIS A 589 0.95 1.81 -6.90
N SER A 590 0.10 2.27 -7.81
CA SER A 590 -0.19 3.68 -8.02
C SER A 590 -1.68 3.95 -7.86
N ASN A 591 -2.01 4.92 -7.04
CA ASN A 591 -3.36 5.36 -6.75
C ASN A 591 -3.66 6.65 -7.49
N PHE A 592 -4.83 6.81 -8.09
CA PHE A 592 -5.23 8.01 -8.83
C PHE A 592 -6.57 8.55 -8.33
N SER A 593 -6.73 9.88 -8.24
CA SER A 593 -8.04 10.46 -7.93
C SER A 593 -8.99 10.27 -9.10
N VAL A 594 -10.06 9.50 -8.91
CA VAL A 594 -11.11 9.30 -9.93
C VAL A 594 -11.81 10.62 -10.23
N PHE A 595 -12.10 11.42 -9.19
CA PHE A 595 -12.63 12.77 -9.34
C PHE A 595 -11.68 13.67 -10.16
N GLY A 596 -10.38 13.64 -9.87
CA GLY A 596 -9.37 14.39 -10.61
C GLY A 596 -9.31 14.00 -12.09
N LEU A 597 -9.24 12.69 -12.38
CA LEU A 597 -9.27 12.15 -13.74
C LEU A 597 -10.57 12.54 -14.48
N ALA A 598 -11.72 12.33 -13.87
CA ALA A 598 -13.02 12.64 -14.47
C ALA A 598 -13.16 14.15 -14.78
N LEU A 599 -12.73 15.02 -13.86
CA LEU A 599 -12.71 16.47 -14.08
C LEU A 599 -11.78 16.86 -15.23
N THR A 600 -10.56 16.30 -15.28
CA THR A 600 -9.60 16.54 -16.37
C THR A 600 -10.16 16.12 -17.72
N PHE A 601 -10.72 14.91 -17.83
CA PHE A 601 -11.28 14.42 -19.09
C PHE A 601 -12.56 15.16 -19.50
N ALA A 602 -13.43 15.53 -18.56
CA ALA A 602 -14.64 16.29 -18.85
C ALA A 602 -14.32 17.71 -19.35
N LEU A 603 -13.42 18.44 -18.67
CA LEU A 603 -13.03 19.80 -19.08
C LEU A 603 -12.22 19.79 -20.38
N GLY A 604 -11.24 18.90 -20.50
CA GLY A 604 -10.45 18.77 -21.73
C GLY A 604 -11.31 18.31 -22.92
N GLY A 605 -12.23 17.37 -22.69
CA GLY A 605 -13.19 16.92 -23.70
C GLY A 605 -14.10 18.05 -24.17
N LEU A 606 -14.65 18.85 -23.25
CA LEU A 606 -15.46 20.03 -23.56
C LEU A 606 -14.68 21.04 -24.42
N VAL A 607 -13.42 21.34 -24.07
CA VAL A 607 -12.54 22.22 -24.85
C VAL A 607 -12.30 21.64 -26.26
N ILE A 608 -12.02 20.35 -26.37
CA ILE A 608 -11.81 19.67 -27.67
C ILE A 608 -13.08 19.76 -28.52
N THR A 609 -14.25 19.42 -27.97
CA THR A 609 -15.54 19.49 -28.68
C THR A 609 -15.86 20.91 -29.15
N ILE A 610 -15.69 21.93 -28.30
CA ILE A 610 -15.91 23.34 -28.66
C ILE A 610 -14.98 23.76 -29.83
N SER A 611 -13.74 23.25 -29.87
CA SER A 611 -12.76 23.61 -30.91
C SER A 611 -13.14 23.19 -32.34
N PHE A 612 -14.07 22.24 -32.50
CA PHE A 612 -14.58 21.81 -33.82
C PHE A 612 -15.86 22.55 -34.26
N ILE A 613 -16.44 23.38 -33.39
CA ILE A 613 -17.72 24.07 -33.60
C ILE A 613 -17.61 25.62 -33.75
N PRO A 614 -16.44 26.32 -33.91
CA PRO A 614 -16.37 27.80 -33.94
C PRO A 614 -17.39 28.48 -34.89
N ASP A 615 -17.50 27.98 -36.13
CA ASP A 615 -18.35 28.60 -37.15
C ASP A 615 -19.85 28.44 -36.87
N ARG A 616 -20.26 27.35 -36.17
CA ARG A 616 -21.65 27.17 -35.75
C ARG A 616 -21.96 27.90 -34.44
N LEU A 617 -20.99 28.02 -33.52
CA LEU A 617 -21.14 28.83 -32.30
C LEU A 617 -21.32 30.32 -32.63
N ALA A 618 -20.60 30.84 -33.62
CA ALA A 618 -20.85 32.18 -34.16
C ALA A 618 -22.27 32.32 -34.74
N GLY A 619 -22.79 31.27 -35.38
CA GLY A 619 -24.16 31.23 -35.90
C GLY A 619 -25.27 31.14 -34.85
N LEU A 620 -24.95 30.74 -33.61
CA LEU A 620 -25.92 30.61 -32.49
C LEU A 620 -26.01 31.87 -31.62
N LEU A 621 -24.92 32.64 -31.47
CA LEU A 621 -24.88 33.94 -30.77
C LEU A 621 -25.57 35.08 -31.56
N ARG A 622 -26.50 34.74 -32.46
CA ARG A 622 -26.93 35.56 -33.59
C ARG A 622 -28.07 36.51 -33.23
N LYS A 623 -27.74 37.74 -32.82
CA LYS A 623 -28.65 38.90 -32.89
C LYS A 623 -27.96 40.16 -33.45
N LYS A 624 -28.27 40.47 -34.72
CA LYS A 624 -28.16 41.77 -35.39
C LYS A 624 -26.86 42.59 -35.20
N HIS A 625 -25.76 42.22 -35.86
CA HIS A 625 -24.71 43.20 -36.21
C HIS A 625 -23.92 42.81 -37.48
N ASP A 626 -23.71 43.78 -38.37
CA ASP A 626 -23.03 43.58 -39.66
C ASP A 626 -21.52 43.29 -39.51
N ARG A 627 -20.90 43.89 -38.48
CA ARG A 627 -19.52 43.62 -38.04
C ARG A 627 -19.24 42.12 -37.82
N ASP A 628 -20.25 41.35 -37.46
CA ASP A 628 -20.11 39.91 -37.22
C ASP A 628 -19.99 39.09 -38.51
N THR A 629 -20.65 39.54 -39.57
CA THR A 629 -20.54 38.96 -40.92
C THR A 629 -19.12 39.16 -41.46
N TYR A 630 -18.59 40.39 -41.36
CA TYR A 630 -17.24 40.72 -41.81
C TYR A 630 -16.19 39.88 -41.08
N SER A 631 -16.21 39.84 -39.75
CA SER A 631 -15.19 39.13 -38.98
C SER A 631 -15.15 37.62 -39.28
N ARG A 632 -16.32 36.99 -39.48
CA ARG A 632 -16.38 35.58 -39.86
C ARG A 632 -15.84 35.32 -41.26
N LEU A 633 -16.14 36.20 -42.23
CA LEU A 633 -15.58 36.11 -43.57
C LEU A 633 -14.07 36.35 -43.54
N GLU A 634 -13.59 37.33 -42.77
CA GLU A 634 -12.16 37.58 -42.55
C GLU A 634 -11.45 36.37 -41.92
N TRP A 635 -12.06 35.67 -40.96
CA TRP A 635 -11.51 34.43 -40.39
C TRP A 635 -11.38 33.31 -41.43
N CYS A 636 -12.37 33.18 -42.32
CA CYS A 636 -12.33 32.21 -43.42
C CYS A 636 -11.30 32.60 -44.48
N VAL A 637 -11.24 33.87 -44.86
CA VAL A 637 -10.38 34.37 -45.96
C VAL A 637 -8.90 34.38 -45.56
N ASN A 638 -8.59 34.52 -44.26
CA ASN A 638 -7.23 34.38 -43.75
C ASN A 638 -6.75 32.91 -43.64
N ASP A 639 -7.55 31.91 -43.99
CA ASP A 639 -7.08 30.51 -44.04
C ASP A 639 -6.02 30.34 -45.14
N THR A 640 -5.02 29.48 -44.95
CA THR A 640 -3.84 29.41 -45.85
C THR A 640 -4.24 29.22 -47.32
N LEU A 641 -5.19 28.31 -47.60
CA LEU A 641 -5.69 28.04 -48.95
C LEU A 641 -6.55 29.19 -49.51
N GLN A 642 -7.20 29.97 -48.65
CA GLN A 642 -8.00 31.14 -49.04
C GLN A 642 -7.13 32.38 -49.31
N LEU A 643 -6.00 32.52 -48.60
CA LEU A 643 -4.96 33.49 -48.93
C LEU A 643 -4.28 33.15 -50.26
N GLN A 644 -3.98 31.87 -50.50
CA GLN A 644 -3.48 31.40 -51.80
C GLN A 644 -4.48 31.71 -52.93
N ARG A 645 -5.77 31.38 -52.74
CA ARG A 645 -6.85 31.74 -53.67
C ARG A 645 -6.81 33.22 -54.02
N LEU A 646 -6.84 34.11 -53.01
CA LEU A 646 -6.84 35.56 -53.23
C LEU A 646 -5.59 36.04 -53.99
N ALA A 647 -4.43 35.41 -53.76
CA ALA A 647 -3.21 35.79 -54.45
C ALA A 647 -3.24 35.43 -55.96
N HIS A 648 -3.85 34.31 -56.34
CA HIS A 648 -4.07 33.95 -57.74
C HIS A 648 -5.25 34.71 -58.38
N GLU A 649 -6.37 34.86 -57.67
CA GLU A 649 -7.56 35.60 -58.12
C GLU A 649 -7.23 37.09 -58.35
N GLY A 650 -6.37 37.68 -57.51
CA GLY A 650 -5.85 39.05 -57.68
C GLY A 650 -4.94 39.23 -58.90
N GLN A 651 -4.41 38.14 -59.48
CA GLN A 651 -3.70 38.12 -60.76
C GLN A 651 -4.61 37.70 -61.94
N GLY A 652 -5.92 37.57 -61.70
CA GLY A 652 -6.90 37.13 -62.70
C GLY A 652 -6.82 35.64 -63.06
N CYS A 653 -6.25 34.80 -62.18
CA CYS A 653 -6.03 33.37 -62.47
C CYS A 653 -6.97 32.43 -61.68
N GLY A 654 -7.60 31.51 -62.43
CA GLY A 654 -8.53 30.50 -61.92
C GLY A 654 -9.94 31.06 -61.65
N THR A 655 -10.96 30.26 -61.95
CA THR A 655 -12.36 30.58 -61.67
C THR A 655 -12.75 29.90 -60.35
N TRP A 656 -12.74 30.66 -59.26
CA TRP A 656 -12.82 30.07 -57.92
C TRP A 656 -14.25 29.87 -57.41
N SER A 657 -14.46 28.70 -56.81
CA SER A 657 -15.69 28.30 -56.11
C SER A 657 -15.39 28.01 -54.63
N ALA A 658 -16.44 27.92 -53.81
CA ALA A 658 -16.35 27.71 -52.37
C ALA A 658 -15.52 28.78 -51.60
N CYS A 659 -15.46 30.02 -52.10
CA CYS A 659 -14.70 31.17 -51.57
C CYS A 659 -15.05 31.61 -50.13
N THR A 660 -16.03 30.97 -49.48
CA THR A 660 -16.47 31.21 -48.09
C THR A 660 -16.41 29.94 -47.21
N ARG A 661 -15.69 28.91 -47.67
CA ARG A 661 -15.38 27.66 -46.96
C ARG A 661 -13.86 27.53 -46.78
N SER A 662 -13.37 26.65 -45.91
CA SER A 662 -11.93 26.50 -45.66
C SER A 662 -11.10 26.08 -46.88
N VAL A 663 -11.70 25.29 -47.79
CA VAL A 663 -11.04 24.79 -49.01
C VAL A 663 -11.75 25.38 -50.24
N PRO A 664 -11.12 26.31 -50.98
CA PRO A 664 -11.61 26.77 -52.28
C PRO A 664 -11.20 25.81 -53.40
N THR A 665 -11.97 25.81 -54.49
CA THR A 665 -11.76 24.91 -55.65
C THR A 665 -11.91 25.66 -56.96
N THR A 666 -10.99 25.43 -57.91
CA THR A 666 -11.11 25.89 -59.31
C THR A 666 -12.05 24.98 -60.11
N TYR A 667 -12.34 25.34 -61.36
CA TYR A 667 -12.91 24.39 -62.31
C TYR A 667 -11.82 23.45 -62.87
N GLY A 668 -12.25 22.37 -63.53
CA GLY A 668 -11.33 21.40 -64.11
C GLY A 668 -10.46 22.00 -65.23
N ASN A 669 -9.20 21.57 -65.29
CA ASN A 669 -8.21 21.96 -66.30
C ASN A 669 -7.82 23.46 -66.34
N GLU A 670 -8.10 24.24 -65.29
CA GLU A 670 -7.58 25.61 -65.15
C GLU A 670 -6.14 25.63 -64.65
N THR A 671 -5.29 26.48 -65.23
CA THR A 671 -3.92 26.74 -64.76
C THR A 671 -3.87 27.99 -63.86
N LEU A 672 -2.98 27.98 -62.88
CA LEU A 672 -2.80 29.08 -61.92
C LEU A 672 -1.50 29.85 -62.17
N ALA A 673 -1.44 31.08 -61.65
CA ALA A 673 -0.25 31.95 -61.77
C ALA A 673 1.03 31.28 -61.24
N LEU A 674 2.13 31.45 -61.97
CA LEU A 674 3.47 30.99 -61.61
C LEU A 674 4.22 32.06 -60.81
N LEU A 675 5.25 31.64 -60.07
CA LEU A 675 6.14 32.55 -59.36
C LEU A 675 7.16 33.14 -60.35
N ASP A 676 7.09 34.45 -60.59
CA ASP A 676 8.12 35.18 -61.33
C ASP A 676 9.30 35.46 -60.38
N VAL A 677 10.46 34.92 -60.75
CA VAL A 677 11.73 35.00 -60.00
C VAL A 677 12.77 35.90 -60.69
N THR A 678 12.35 36.71 -61.67
CA THR A 678 13.24 37.66 -62.36
C THR A 678 13.83 38.71 -61.42
N ASP A 679 13.09 39.16 -60.41
CA ASP A 679 13.63 39.86 -59.24
C ASP A 679 13.64 38.93 -58.02
N VAL A 680 14.82 38.40 -57.70
CA VAL A 680 15.04 37.51 -56.54
C VAL A 680 14.79 38.24 -55.21
N GLY A 681 14.90 39.57 -55.16
CA GLY A 681 14.60 40.39 -54.00
C GLY A 681 13.11 40.69 -53.80
N HIS A 682 12.30 40.56 -54.85
CA HIS A 682 10.86 40.83 -54.84
C HIS A 682 10.09 39.87 -55.77
N PRO A 683 9.99 38.57 -55.41
CA PRO A 683 9.27 37.58 -56.21
C PRO A 683 7.75 37.85 -56.18
N VAL A 684 7.09 37.75 -57.35
CA VAL A 684 5.66 38.05 -57.51
C VAL A 684 4.96 36.93 -58.28
N LEU A 685 3.68 36.67 -57.98
CA LEU A 685 2.86 35.80 -58.82
C LEU A 685 2.50 36.49 -60.13
N LYS A 686 2.65 35.79 -61.26
CA LYS A 686 2.38 36.28 -62.60
C LYS A 686 1.43 35.35 -63.33
N GLY A 687 0.31 35.89 -63.80
CA GLY A 687 -0.66 35.16 -64.59
C GLY A 687 -0.11 34.79 -65.97
N SER A 688 -0.56 33.66 -66.50
CA SER A 688 -0.26 33.26 -67.88
C SER A 688 -0.98 34.20 -68.85
N SER A 689 -0.24 35.06 -69.55
CA SER A 689 -0.80 35.92 -70.59
C SER A 689 -1.45 35.08 -71.69
N PRO A 690 -2.69 35.37 -72.13
CA PRO A 690 -3.31 34.72 -73.29
C PRO A 690 -2.67 35.24 -74.57
N GLY A 691 -1.47 34.75 -74.91
CA GLY A 691 -0.67 35.31 -75.99
C GLY A 691 0.75 34.78 -76.10
N LEU A 692 0.95 33.47 -75.99
CA LEU A 692 2.18 32.80 -76.43
C LEU A 692 1.82 31.41 -76.97
N VAL A 693 1.27 31.41 -78.18
CA VAL A 693 1.35 30.23 -79.05
C VAL A 693 2.82 30.03 -79.36
N VAL A 694 3.44 28.99 -78.80
CA VAL A 694 4.74 28.52 -79.28
C VAL A 694 4.47 27.87 -80.64
N GLU A 695 4.81 28.59 -81.71
CA GLU A 695 4.66 28.08 -83.07
C GLU A 695 5.50 26.81 -83.26
N ALA A 696 4.86 25.76 -83.77
CA ALA A 696 5.53 24.54 -84.17
C ALA A 696 6.30 24.79 -85.47
N VAL A 697 7.61 24.99 -85.38
CA VAL A 697 8.48 25.02 -86.56
C VAL A 697 8.60 23.61 -87.13
N LYS A 698 7.92 23.37 -88.25
CA LYS A 698 8.20 22.25 -89.15
C LYS A 698 9.17 22.70 -90.24
N THR A 699 10.31 22.02 -90.35
CA THR A 699 11.16 22.03 -91.55
C THR A 699 11.51 20.59 -91.91
N ASN A 700 11.34 20.24 -93.18
CA ASN A 700 11.57 18.90 -93.72
C ASN A 700 13.08 18.59 -93.86
N GLY A 701 13.42 17.31 -94.02
CA GLY A 701 14.77 16.84 -94.40
C GLY A 701 15.19 17.25 -95.83
N SER A 702 16.37 16.86 -96.31
CA SER A 702 16.98 15.52 -96.17
C SER A 702 18.52 15.50 -96.20
N GLU A 703 19.10 14.52 -95.49
CA GLU A 703 20.33 13.72 -95.78
C GLU A 703 21.59 14.45 -96.29
N ASP A 704 22.74 14.36 -95.60
CA ASP A 704 23.55 13.13 -95.66
C ASP A 704 24.41 12.82 -94.41
N GLN A 705 25.02 11.63 -94.42
CA GLN A 705 25.61 10.85 -93.30
C GLN A 705 26.80 11.46 -92.51
N MET A 706 26.86 11.19 -91.19
CA MET A 706 27.99 10.50 -90.48
C MET A 706 27.80 10.48 -88.93
N GLU A 707 27.81 9.27 -88.32
CA GLU A 707 28.08 8.89 -86.90
C GLU A 707 27.35 9.61 -85.72
N THR A 708 26.83 8.94 -84.67
CA THR A 708 26.82 7.51 -84.29
C THR A 708 25.57 7.13 -83.48
N SER A 709 25.13 5.88 -83.68
CA SER A 709 24.08 5.06 -83.03
C SER A 709 23.45 5.51 -81.69
N GLU A 710 22.11 5.45 -81.71
CA GLU A 710 21.17 5.54 -80.59
C GLU A 710 20.79 4.15 -80.01
N ILE A 711 20.07 4.16 -78.87
CA ILE A 711 19.06 3.19 -78.40
C ILE A 711 19.49 1.87 -77.69
N GLU A 712 18.92 1.75 -76.48
CA GLU A 712 18.54 0.60 -75.65
C GLU A 712 19.41 -0.67 -75.59
N HIS A 713 19.75 -1.06 -74.36
CA HIS A 713 19.37 -2.40 -73.93
C HIS A 713 18.93 -2.45 -72.46
N THR A 714 17.91 -3.28 -72.22
CA THR A 714 17.49 -3.77 -70.90
C THR A 714 18.36 -4.97 -70.52
N GLU A 715 18.76 -5.08 -69.24
CA GLU A 715 19.07 -6.31 -68.45
C GLU A 715 19.78 -5.83 -67.15
N GLU A 716 19.55 -6.32 -65.93
CA GLU A 716 19.40 -7.68 -65.38
C GLU A 716 20.71 -8.47 -65.23
N VAL A 717 20.81 -9.18 -64.09
CA VAL A 717 21.83 -10.18 -63.70
C VAL A 717 23.22 -9.66 -63.29
N GLY A 718 23.66 -10.11 -62.10
CA GLY A 718 24.95 -9.82 -61.48
C GLY A 718 26.11 -10.76 -61.89
N LEU A 719 27.09 -10.89 -60.97
CA LEU A 719 28.42 -11.53 -61.12
C LEU A 719 29.43 -10.66 -61.92
N GLY A 720 30.68 -10.47 -61.50
CA GLY A 720 31.37 -10.85 -60.25
C GLY A 720 32.91 -10.74 -60.41
N ALA A 721 33.65 -10.60 -59.29
CA ALA A 721 35.13 -10.62 -59.19
C ALA A 721 35.89 -9.43 -59.89
N ASN A 722 37.11 -9.02 -59.50
CA ASN A 722 37.96 -9.39 -58.36
C ASN A 722 38.95 -8.24 -58.01
N GLU A 723 39.42 -8.22 -56.76
CA GLU A 723 40.73 -7.68 -56.28
C GLU A 723 41.02 -6.15 -56.46
N GLU A 724 41.74 -5.45 -55.57
CA GLU A 724 42.71 -5.91 -54.56
C GLU A 724 42.84 -4.94 -53.33
N ARG A 725 43.04 -5.50 -52.12
CA ARG A 725 43.76 -4.98 -50.92
C ARG A 725 43.34 -3.64 -50.22
N ASP A 726 43.43 -3.48 -48.89
CA ASP A 726 43.93 -4.36 -47.81
C ASP A 726 43.29 -4.05 -46.42
N GLY A 727 43.28 -5.06 -45.52
CA GLY A 727 43.10 -5.09 -44.03
C GLY A 727 42.16 -4.12 -43.28
N THR A 728 41.42 -4.47 -42.21
CA THR A 728 41.16 -5.71 -41.41
C THR A 728 39.87 -5.44 -40.58
N GLY A 729 39.17 -6.36 -39.90
CA GLY A 729 39.25 -7.82 -39.79
C GLY A 729 38.58 -8.30 -38.47
N VAL A 730 37.55 -9.16 -38.54
CA VAL A 730 36.85 -9.78 -37.39
C VAL A 730 36.42 -11.22 -37.74
N GLU A 731 36.69 -12.17 -36.85
CA GLU A 731 36.20 -13.56 -36.80
C GLU A 731 35.76 -13.86 -35.35
N SER A 732 35.04 -14.93 -35.00
CA SER A 732 33.97 -15.75 -35.62
C SER A 732 33.43 -16.71 -34.53
N GLU A 733 32.59 -17.72 -34.85
CA GLU A 733 31.82 -18.67 -33.98
C GLU A 733 30.37 -18.22 -33.67
N VAL A 734 29.27 -18.83 -34.16
CA VAL A 734 28.86 -20.25 -34.42
C VAL A 734 28.44 -21.00 -33.15
N VAL A 735 27.12 -21.31 -33.05
CA VAL A 735 26.57 -22.36 -32.18
C VAL A 735 25.55 -23.19 -32.96
N GLN A 736 25.67 -24.51 -32.83
CA GLN A 736 24.91 -25.51 -33.57
C GLN A 736 23.49 -25.75 -33.02
N ARG A 737 22.64 -26.36 -33.85
CA ARG A 737 21.39 -27.02 -33.42
C ARG A 737 21.53 -28.51 -33.75
N SER A 738 21.30 -29.39 -32.77
CA SER A 738 21.48 -30.84 -32.90
C SER A 738 20.16 -31.59 -32.73
N THR A 739 20.04 -32.71 -33.44
CA THR A 739 18.91 -33.66 -33.45
C THR A 739 19.45 -35.10 -33.35
N ARG A 740 18.70 -35.98 -32.69
CA ARG A 740 18.83 -37.46 -32.70
C ARG A 740 17.51 -38.04 -32.17
N ASP A 741 16.69 -38.70 -32.99
CA ASP A 741 16.71 -40.13 -33.44
C ASP A 741 16.05 -41.04 -32.36
N GLU A 742 14.85 -41.60 -32.61
CA GLU A 742 14.55 -43.01 -33.03
C GLU A 742 14.53 -44.02 -31.84
N GLU A 743 13.75 -45.10 -31.75
CA GLU A 743 12.53 -45.61 -32.42
C GLU A 743 11.93 -46.77 -31.57
N GLY A 744 10.71 -47.29 -31.86
CA GLY A 744 10.43 -48.75 -31.69
C GLY A 744 9.32 -49.25 -30.73
N ASN A 745 8.16 -49.60 -31.32
CA ASN A 745 7.27 -50.77 -31.07
C ASN A 745 6.62 -51.10 -29.69
N GLY A 746 5.32 -51.45 -29.74
CA GLY A 746 4.67 -52.36 -28.76
C GLY A 746 3.12 -52.34 -28.70
N ALA A 747 2.48 -53.39 -29.25
CA ALA A 747 1.12 -53.92 -29.04
C ALA A 747 0.28 -53.39 -27.83
N GLU A 748 -0.99 -52.97 -27.99
CA GLU A 748 -2.22 -53.76 -28.23
C GLU A 748 -2.75 -54.49 -26.97
N GLU A 749 -3.86 -54.02 -26.38
CA GLU A 749 -5.04 -54.81 -25.95
C GLU A 749 -6.13 -53.94 -25.26
N VAL A 750 -7.41 -54.29 -25.50
CA VAL A 750 -8.62 -53.83 -24.80
C VAL A 750 -9.55 -55.05 -24.64
N PRO A 751 -10.05 -55.34 -23.44
CA PRO A 751 -11.51 -55.54 -23.25
C PRO A 751 -12.05 -54.73 -22.04
N GLU A 752 -13.19 -54.04 -22.14
CA GLU A 752 -14.58 -54.49 -21.91
C GLU A 752 -15.01 -54.72 -20.43
N GLY A 753 -16.25 -54.34 -20.11
CA GLY A 753 -16.88 -54.48 -18.77
C GLY A 753 -17.64 -53.23 -18.29
N THR A 754 -18.69 -52.74 -18.98
CA THR A 754 -20.13 -53.10 -18.83
C THR A 754 -20.70 -53.12 -17.39
N GLY A 755 -21.88 -52.49 -17.21
CA GLY A 755 -22.71 -52.55 -15.98
C GLY A 755 -23.02 -51.18 -15.34
N SER A 756 -23.97 -50.38 -15.84
CA SER A 756 -25.42 -50.41 -15.50
C SER A 756 -25.80 -50.15 -14.03
N LEU A 757 -26.46 -49.00 -13.81
CA LEU A 757 -27.62 -48.68 -12.92
C LEU A 757 -28.39 -49.86 -12.27
N PRO A 758 -29.23 -49.65 -11.19
CA PRO A 758 -29.75 -48.38 -10.65
C PRO A 758 -29.88 -48.25 -9.10
N ILE A 759 -30.30 -47.05 -8.67
CA ILE A 759 -31.32 -46.72 -7.63
C ILE A 759 -31.72 -47.82 -6.63
N GLU A 760 -31.65 -47.50 -5.33
CA GLU A 760 -32.68 -47.94 -4.37
C GLU A 760 -33.06 -46.81 -3.39
N ARG A 761 -34.36 -46.70 -3.09
CA ARG A 761 -34.93 -45.84 -2.04
C ARG A 761 -35.18 -46.68 -0.80
N ALA A 762 -34.96 -46.12 0.38
CA ALA A 762 -35.65 -46.56 1.59
C ALA A 762 -36.14 -45.33 2.37
N ASP A 763 -37.45 -45.31 2.65
CA ASP A 763 -38.11 -44.30 3.47
C ASP A 763 -38.04 -44.63 4.97
N ALA A 764 -38.43 -43.64 5.78
CA ALA A 764 -39.20 -43.77 7.02
C ALA A 764 -38.51 -43.65 8.41
N ARG A 765 -38.78 -42.49 9.03
CA ARG A 765 -39.43 -42.28 10.35
C ARG A 765 -38.77 -42.75 11.66
N ASN A 766 -38.81 -41.81 12.61
CA ASN A 766 -39.04 -41.93 14.05
C ASN A 766 -38.25 -42.99 14.83
N GLU A 767 -37.37 -42.55 15.72
CA GLU A 767 -37.73 -42.17 17.10
C GLU A 767 -36.89 -40.97 17.58
#